data_AF-A0A7C1FF94-F1
#
_entry.id   AF-A0A7C1FF94-F1
#
_cell.length_a   1.000
_cell.length_b   1.000
_cell.length_c   1.000
_cell.angle_alpha   90.00
_cell.angle_beta   90.00
_cell.angle_gamma   90.00
#
_symmetry.space_group_name_H-M   'P 1'
#
loop_
_entity.id
_entity.type
_entity.pdbx_description
1 polymer ?
#
loop_
_entity_poly.entity_id
_entity_poly.type
_entity_poly.pdbx_seq_one_letter_code
_entity_poly.pdbx_strand_id
1 'polypeptide(L)'
;SNGAFSIHRPLYRHQELAIRKVVTERRNVVVATGTGSGKTESFLLPIINQIFREQEQGSLGSGVRALLLYPMNALANDQRDRLGEICARLEKSGSPFRFTFGQYTGETPEDEQDSKRHGEEVAQRRLPGELIYRKEMREQPPHILLTNYSMLEYLLLRPQDSPLFDAGRAYWWSYIILDEAHQYRGTRGMEMAMLLRRLKRRLFEGGRKEPLRGIATSATLVGGVKDRELAASFATELFGEPFGQEDVITGEVMEAFFEGVGQGRLSATEYRSVVEALLSETPEGRNLIRDLAEKLGVELHTGKDLAAQVGAVLAQDERTHYLRRLITGRPTHVEELANKVFPDFDGNRVEALDFLVQALTLSKASVSDANTGSGESPLLSVRYHFFLKSLEGAFISYLPIKQIVLDRARASDGATFEIALCRECGQHYLVGKIEPEPRGGRLVEAIRDPSHPDFGATFFRPLEDEEFRESESEEEEVQETFGRQIFNLCVSCKAIWREGLSQGCNCGTVLRVERQETAQEREDAIPQCGACGYRGNDPVREVVYGSDGPHAVIATSLYQQLPAERRKILAFSDSRQEAAYFAWYLDRSYQDILSRNLILQVARRFGPHTPEGLSLQDLTRELYRLLREKEMVEPHASELTVWQGAMKLVYREFLTDERRISLEGVGLGRWSVRWPSWYRIPKVFLEPPWNLSEQEAEHLLLLLVDSMRGQGAVEIRAPEPYPPLSWSELELLRPQTIMRIGPPKRQPNFRSWDGPNTARAKFLKKILLGQGIDEEQAKQHAVRALREIWEAFTSYDNEAPLAAHRFLLRVEDGRRVNSDWWRFHVLSSDDVAYRCETCGRLQSTAVKDLCVRAACPGPVKAVCISQLEPNHYRDLYEANLPGKLRVEEHTAQLGW
;
A
#
# COMPACT_ATOMS: atom_id res chain seq x y z
N SER A 1 -1.25 27.07 22.98
CA SER A 1 -0.58 26.85 21.68
C SER A 1 0.83 26.31 21.95
N ASN A 2 1.14 25.11 21.45
CA ASN A 2 2.38 24.35 21.72
C ASN A 2 3.59 24.76 20.85
N GLY A 3 3.70 26.00 20.39
CA GLY A 3 4.83 26.36 19.51
C GLY A 3 6.10 26.80 20.25
N ALA A 4 7.18 27.02 19.50
CA ALA A 4 8.53 27.22 20.02
C ALA A 4 8.63 28.32 21.11
N PHE A 5 9.30 28.00 22.22
CA PHE A 5 9.61 28.90 23.36
C PHE A 5 8.38 29.56 24.03
N SER A 6 7.43 28.76 24.51
CA SER A 6 6.34 29.26 25.37
C SER A 6 6.87 29.78 26.70
N ILE A 7 6.59 31.05 27.03
CA ILE A 7 6.98 31.67 28.33
C ILE A 7 6.31 31.01 29.54
N HIS A 8 5.21 30.29 29.32
CA HIS A 8 4.47 29.57 30.37
C HIS A 8 4.97 28.13 30.58
N ARG A 9 6.00 27.71 29.82
CA ARG A 9 6.62 26.39 29.93
C ARG A 9 8.07 26.57 30.35
N PRO A 10 8.41 26.37 31.63
CA PRO A 10 9.80 26.34 32.02
C PRO A 10 10.55 25.15 31.40
N LEU A 11 11.88 25.27 31.46
CA LEU A 11 12.79 24.34 30.84
C LEU A 11 12.81 23.02 31.59
N TYR A 12 12.94 21.92 30.87
CA TYR A 12 13.27 20.64 31.49
C TYR A 12 14.68 20.71 32.11
N ARG A 13 14.90 19.92 33.16
CA ARG A 13 16.19 19.85 33.86
C ARG A 13 17.37 19.61 32.91
N HIS A 14 17.21 18.72 31.91
CA HIS A 14 18.26 18.45 30.93
C HIS A 14 18.55 19.66 30.01
N GLN A 15 17.52 20.42 29.63
CA GLN A 15 17.67 21.65 28.83
C GLN A 15 18.38 22.74 29.64
N GLU A 16 17.97 22.96 30.89
CA GLU A 16 18.60 23.95 31.76
C GLU A 16 20.08 23.63 31.99
N LEU A 17 20.40 22.38 32.34
CA LEU A 17 21.78 21.94 32.54
C LEU A 17 22.62 22.14 31.27
N ALA A 18 22.09 21.81 30.09
CA ALA A 18 22.79 21.99 28.83
C ALA A 18 23.07 23.49 28.57
N ILE A 19 22.06 24.34 28.76
CA ILE A 19 22.19 25.79 28.56
C ILE A 19 23.24 26.39 29.49
N ARG A 20 23.22 26.06 30.79
CA ARG A 20 24.20 26.56 31.77
C ARG A 20 25.62 26.15 31.39
N LYS A 21 25.84 24.89 31.01
CA LYS A 21 27.16 24.39 30.61
C LYS A 21 27.68 25.03 29.32
N VAL A 22 26.82 25.16 28.32
CA VAL A 22 27.22 25.73 27.02
C VAL A 22 27.45 27.24 27.12
N VAL A 23 26.54 27.97 27.78
CA VAL A 23 26.57 29.44 27.81
C VAL A 23 27.53 29.99 28.88
N THR A 24 27.47 29.45 30.11
CA THR A 24 28.24 29.98 31.25
C THR A 24 29.62 29.34 31.34
N GLU A 25 29.70 28.01 31.25
CA GLU A 25 30.96 27.27 31.43
C GLU A 25 31.73 27.08 30.11
N ARG A 26 31.11 27.41 28.96
CA ARG A 26 31.67 27.23 27.61
C ARG A 26 32.11 25.79 27.31
N ARG A 27 31.37 24.81 27.83
CA ARG A 27 31.66 23.38 27.66
C ARG A 27 30.95 22.78 26.44
N ASN A 28 31.53 21.70 25.92
CA ASN A 28 30.85 20.81 24.97
C ASN A 28 29.87 19.93 25.74
N VAL A 29 28.76 19.51 25.13
CA VAL A 29 27.76 18.67 25.83
C VAL A 29 27.19 17.58 24.95
N VAL A 30 26.86 16.44 25.56
CA VAL A 30 26.08 15.36 24.96
C VAL A 30 24.75 15.26 25.70
N VAL A 31 23.64 15.52 25.02
CA VAL A 31 22.29 15.40 25.59
C VAL A 31 21.71 14.05 25.18
N ALA A 32 21.78 13.10 26.11
CA ALA A 32 21.33 11.71 25.96
C ALA A 32 19.95 11.52 26.61
N THR A 33 18.89 11.92 25.92
CA THR A 33 17.50 11.85 26.42
C THR A 33 16.58 11.23 25.36
N GLY A 34 15.49 10.60 25.80
CA GLY A 34 14.53 9.94 24.90
C GLY A 34 13.96 10.86 23.80
N THR A 35 13.50 10.26 22.70
CA THR A 35 12.88 10.97 21.58
C THR A 35 11.63 11.74 22.05
N GLY A 36 11.46 12.98 21.59
CA GLY A 36 10.35 13.84 22.02
C GLY A 36 10.54 14.55 23.36
N SER A 37 11.68 14.41 24.04
CA SER A 37 11.94 15.08 25.32
C SER A 37 12.24 16.59 25.21
N GLY A 38 12.26 17.17 24.01
CA GLY A 38 12.69 18.57 23.80
C GLY A 38 14.21 18.77 23.78
N LYS A 39 14.97 17.83 23.17
CA LYS A 39 16.43 17.95 22.99
C LYS A 39 16.83 19.23 22.26
N THR A 40 16.03 19.64 21.29
CA THR A 40 16.26 20.78 20.40
C THR A 40 16.52 22.10 21.14
N GLU A 41 15.74 22.38 22.19
CA GLU A 41 15.88 23.60 22.99
C GLU A 41 17.25 23.71 23.68
N SER A 42 17.87 22.56 23.97
CA SER A 42 19.18 22.47 24.65
C SER A 42 20.31 23.09 23.83
N PHE A 43 20.20 23.10 22.49
CA PHE A 43 21.18 23.72 21.60
C PHE A 43 20.66 24.99 20.90
N LEU A 44 19.36 25.10 20.61
CA LEU A 44 18.83 26.31 19.96
C LEU A 44 18.90 27.54 20.86
N LEU A 45 18.58 27.41 22.15
CA LEU A 45 18.58 28.55 23.08
C LEU A 45 19.97 29.16 23.23
N PRO A 46 21.06 28.39 23.43
CA PRO A 46 22.41 28.94 23.43
C PRO A 46 22.78 29.68 22.14
N ILE A 47 22.43 29.13 20.98
CA ILE A 47 22.72 29.72 19.66
C ILE A 47 21.98 31.06 19.51
N ILE A 48 20.67 31.06 19.74
CA ILE A 48 19.83 32.26 19.62
C ILE A 48 20.27 33.32 20.63
N ASN A 49 20.61 32.93 21.87
CA ASN A 49 21.11 33.86 22.87
C ASN A 49 22.41 34.54 22.42
N GLN A 50 23.35 33.81 21.79
CA GLN A 50 24.56 34.45 21.25
C GLN A 50 24.23 35.46 20.14
N ILE A 51 23.39 35.08 19.18
CA ILE A 51 22.97 35.95 18.07
C ILE A 51 22.27 37.20 18.62
N PHE A 52 21.43 37.04 19.64
CA PHE A 52 20.76 38.14 20.35
C PHE A 52 21.75 39.10 20.99
N ARG A 53 22.77 38.59 21.70
CA ARG A 53 23.82 39.42 22.32
C ARG A 53 24.65 40.18 21.28
N GLU A 54 24.97 39.56 20.15
CA GLU A 54 25.65 40.25 19.04
C GLU A 54 24.79 41.40 18.49
N GLN A 55 23.46 41.22 18.42
CA GLN A 55 22.56 42.30 18.02
C GLN A 55 22.53 43.44 19.03
N GLU A 56 22.41 43.13 20.33
CA GLU A 56 22.44 44.14 21.41
C GLU A 56 23.73 44.97 21.38
N GLN A 57 24.84 44.36 20.99
CA GLN A 57 26.15 44.99 20.88
C GLN A 57 26.37 45.74 19.55
N GLY A 58 25.41 45.66 18.61
CA GLY A 58 25.54 46.24 17.27
C GLY A 58 26.60 45.57 16.38
N SER A 59 27.03 44.34 16.73
CA SER A 59 28.06 43.59 16.01
C SER A 59 27.49 42.48 15.10
N LEU A 60 26.16 42.33 15.05
CA LEU A 60 25.49 41.33 14.23
C LEU A 60 25.59 41.65 12.73
N GLY A 61 26.54 41.00 12.04
CA GLY A 61 26.64 40.97 10.58
C GLY A 61 26.37 39.58 9.97
N SER A 62 26.45 39.44 8.65
CA SER A 62 26.31 38.13 7.97
C SER A 62 27.48 37.18 8.29
N GLY A 63 27.18 35.88 8.39
CA GLY A 63 28.17 34.86 8.81
C GLY A 63 27.54 33.72 9.59
N VAL A 64 28.05 32.49 9.41
CA VAL A 64 27.54 31.31 10.11
C VAL A 64 28.04 31.31 11.55
N ARG A 65 27.11 31.24 12.52
CA ARG A 65 27.42 31.05 13.96
C ARG A 65 27.27 29.59 14.35
N ALA A 66 26.28 28.90 13.80
CA ALA A 66 25.97 27.52 14.13
C ALA A 66 25.75 26.68 12.87
N LEU A 67 26.37 25.51 12.85
CA LEU A 67 26.12 24.46 11.87
C LEU A 67 25.31 23.34 12.53
N LEU A 68 24.13 23.07 12.01
CA LEU A 68 23.27 21.97 12.44
C LEU A 68 23.34 20.86 11.39
N LEU A 69 23.93 19.74 11.77
CA LEU A 69 24.06 18.55 10.93
C LEU A 69 22.97 17.55 11.30
N TYR A 70 22.17 17.21 10.30
CA TYR A 70 21.14 16.19 10.40
C TYR A 70 21.53 14.96 9.57
N PRO A 71 21.21 13.74 10.04
CA PRO A 71 21.42 12.54 9.25
C PRO A 71 20.42 12.41 8.10
N MET A 72 19.25 13.05 8.23
CA MET A 72 18.15 12.95 7.27
C MET A 72 17.59 14.34 6.94
N ASN A 73 17.24 14.59 5.67
CA ASN A 73 16.66 15.86 5.23
C ASN A 73 15.32 16.18 5.90
N ALA A 74 14.53 15.16 6.26
CA ALA A 74 13.27 15.34 6.98
C ALA A 74 13.46 16.07 8.31
N LEU A 75 14.48 15.70 9.10
CA LEU A 75 14.80 16.37 10.36
C LEU A 75 15.28 17.81 10.14
N ALA A 76 16.01 18.05 9.06
CA ALA A 76 16.42 19.40 8.68
C ALA A 76 15.22 20.27 8.26
N ASN A 77 14.23 19.71 7.57
CA ASN A 77 12.97 20.40 7.21
C ASN A 77 12.15 20.76 8.46
N ASP A 78 11.98 19.81 9.39
CA ASP A 78 11.28 20.07 10.64
C ASP A 78 11.95 21.21 11.44
N GLN A 79 13.29 21.23 11.46
CA GLN A 79 14.02 22.29 12.13
C GLN A 79 13.93 23.64 11.41
N ARG A 80 13.93 23.64 10.07
CA ARG A 80 13.74 24.84 9.24
C ARG A 80 12.39 25.49 9.53
N ASP A 81 11.32 24.69 9.51
CA ASP A 81 9.96 25.17 9.79
C ASP A 81 9.86 25.74 11.21
N ARG A 82 10.51 25.08 12.17
CA ARG A 82 10.57 25.55 13.56
C ARG A 82 11.31 26.90 13.72
N LEU A 83 12.43 27.10 13.01
CA LEU A 83 13.15 28.38 13.01
C LEU A 83 12.31 29.49 12.34
N GLY A 84 11.61 29.16 11.26
CA GLY A 84 10.66 30.07 10.60
C GLY A 84 9.52 30.48 11.51
N GLU A 85 8.97 29.55 12.32
CA GLU A 85 7.94 29.88 13.32
C GLU A 85 8.46 30.87 14.36
N ILE A 86 9.70 30.70 14.83
CA ILE A 86 10.34 31.62 15.79
C ILE A 86 10.47 33.01 15.18
N CYS A 87 10.97 33.12 13.94
CA CYS A 87 11.09 34.40 13.24
C CYS A 87 9.73 35.06 13.01
N ALA A 88 8.71 34.30 12.57
CA ALA A 88 7.36 34.80 12.37
C ALA A 88 6.75 35.36 13.67
N ARG A 89 7.02 34.72 14.81
CA ARG A 89 6.57 35.20 16.13
C ARG A 89 7.26 36.50 16.53
N LEU A 90 8.57 36.60 16.31
CA LEU A 90 9.34 37.82 16.60
C LEU A 90 8.87 39.01 15.75
N GLU A 91 8.50 38.77 14.49
CA GLU A 91 7.90 39.77 13.61
C GLU A 91 6.51 40.19 14.11
N LYS A 92 5.64 39.21 14.40
CA LYS A 92 4.29 39.47 14.89
C LYS A 92 4.27 40.21 16.23
N SER A 93 5.26 39.97 17.08
CA SER A 93 5.39 40.66 18.37
C SER A 93 6.02 42.05 18.26
N GLY A 94 6.39 42.51 17.06
CA GLY A 94 7.08 43.79 16.87
C GLY A 94 8.47 43.84 17.49
N SER A 95 9.12 42.69 17.73
CA SER A 95 10.46 42.66 18.31
C SER A 95 11.47 43.30 17.34
N PRO A 96 12.48 44.03 17.80
CA PRO A 96 13.59 44.48 16.95
C PRO A 96 14.61 43.36 16.67
N PHE A 97 14.53 42.21 17.33
CA PHE A 97 15.46 41.09 17.14
C PHE A 97 15.17 40.30 15.87
N ARG A 98 16.16 40.17 14.98
CA ARG A 98 16.08 39.40 13.73
C ARG A 98 17.33 38.55 13.55
N PHE A 99 17.14 37.34 13.05
CA PHE A 99 18.23 36.46 12.63
C PHE A 99 17.85 35.75 11.34
N THR A 100 18.85 35.15 10.70
CA THR A 100 18.67 34.42 9.44
C THR A 100 19.12 32.98 9.57
N PHE A 101 18.46 32.09 8.85
CA PHE A 101 18.83 30.70 8.74
C PHE A 101 18.72 30.23 7.30
N GLY A 102 19.43 29.17 6.93
CA GLY A 102 19.37 28.63 5.58
C GLY A 102 19.58 27.12 5.60
N GLN A 103 18.77 26.42 4.81
CA GLN A 103 18.91 24.98 4.61
C GLN A 103 19.67 24.72 3.31
N TYR A 104 20.89 24.20 3.43
CA TYR A 104 21.75 23.86 2.30
C TYR A 104 21.81 22.34 2.14
N THR A 105 21.05 21.79 1.19
CA THR A 105 20.97 20.36 0.86
C THR A 105 21.05 20.14 -0.66
N GLY A 106 20.93 18.88 -1.09
CA GLY A 106 20.83 18.52 -2.50
C GLY A 106 19.64 19.16 -3.23
N GLU A 107 18.56 19.42 -2.48
CA GLU A 107 17.30 20.00 -2.97
C GLU A 107 17.29 21.53 -2.98
N THR A 108 18.27 22.19 -2.37
CA THR A 108 18.31 23.66 -2.34
C THR A 108 18.57 24.22 -3.75
N PRO A 109 17.66 25.03 -4.32
CA PRO A 109 17.82 25.64 -5.63
C PRO A 109 19.02 26.59 -5.68
N GLU A 110 19.65 26.69 -6.86
CA GLU A 110 20.74 27.64 -7.06
C GLU A 110 20.24 29.09 -7.00
N ASP A 111 19.12 29.36 -7.68
CA ASP A 111 18.35 30.60 -7.76
C ASP A 111 16.89 30.30 -8.20
N GLU A 112 16.08 31.35 -8.43
CA GLU A 112 14.68 31.25 -8.84
C GLU A 112 14.49 30.54 -10.19
N GLN A 113 15.50 30.53 -11.07
CA GLN A 113 15.43 29.94 -12.41
C GLN A 113 15.82 28.45 -12.42
N ASP A 114 16.17 27.85 -11.28
CA ASP A 114 16.53 26.43 -11.16
C ASP A 114 15.30 25.52 -11.28
N SER A 115 14.95 25.18 -12.53
CA SER A 115 13.80 24.31 -12.83
C SER A 115 13.97 22.87 -12.33
N LYS A 116 15.20 22.37 -12.19
CA LYS A 116 15.46 21.01 -11.70
C LYS A 116 15.08 20.84 -10.24
N ARG A 117 15.19 21.92 -9.45
CA ARG A 117 14.89 21.95 -8.01
C ARG A 117 13.68 22.83 -7.69
N HIS A 118 12.87 23.17 -8.70
CA HIS A 118 11.62 23.91 -8.56
C HIS A 118 11.79 25.26 -7.84
N GLY A 119 12.79 26.06 -8.26
CA GLY A 119 13.16 27.33 -7.60
C GLY A 119 11.97 28.27 -7.32
N GLU A 120 11.07 28.43 -8.29
CA GLU A 120 9.86 29.25 -8.16
C GLU A 120 8.90 28.72 -7.07
N GLU A 121 8.68 27.41 -6.99
CA GLU A 121 7.82 26.82 -5.95
C GLU A 121 8.43 26.96 -4.55
N VAL A 122 9.76 26.86 -4.44
CA VAL A 122 10.49 27.07 -3.18
C VAL A 122 10.33 28.53 -2.72
N ALA A 123 10.36 29.49 -3.65
CA ALA A 123 10.14 30.91 -3.34
C ALA A 123 8.79 31.17 -2.67
N GLN A 124 7.73 30.50 -3.12
CA GLN A 124 6.38 30.63 -2.57
C GLN A 124 6.25 30.10 -1.14
N ARG A 125 7.19 29.24 -0.70
CA ARG A 125 7.20 28.62 0.63
C ARG A 125 8.20 29.25 1.59
N ARG A 126 8.81 30.39 1.22
CA ARG A 126 9.82 31.09 2.04
C ARG A 126 9.26 31.43 3.42
N LEU A 127 10.00 31.06 4.45
CA LEU A 127 9.69 31.41 5.83
C LEU A 127 10.37 32.72 6.25
N PRO A 128 9.84 33.44 7.25
CA PRO A 128 10.51 34.63 7.79
C PRO A 128 11.93 34.32 8.28
N GLY A 129 12.91 35.13 7.87
CA GLY A 129 14.32 34.95 8.19
C GLY A 129 15.05 33.85 7.40
N GLU A 130 14.37 33.16 6.48
CA GLU A 130 14.96 32.09 5.68
C GLU A 130 15.70 32.60 4.44
N LEU A 131 16.89 32.05 4.19
CA LEU A 131 17.61 32.14 2.92
C LEU A 131 17.41 30.83 2.15
N ILE A 132 16.76 30.90 1.00
CA ILE A 132 16.25 29.72 0.27
C ILE A 132 17.15 29.30 -0.89
N TYR A 133 17.99 30.21 -1.40
CA TYR A 133 18.87 29.93 -2.53
C TYR A 133 20.32 29.73 -2.11
N ARG A 134 21.03 28.84 -2.82
CA ARG A 134 22.47 28.68 -2.64
C ARG A 134 23.21 29.98 -2.93
N LYS A 135 22.77 30.75 -3.93
CA LYS A 135 23.35 32.06 -4.26
C LYS A 135 23.16 33.06 -3.12
N GLU A 136 21.95 33.17 -2.57
CA GLU A 136 21.65 34.02 -1.40
C GLU A 136 22.57 33.67 -0.22
N MET A 137 22.68 32.39 0.13
CA MET A 137 23.53 31.95 1.24
C MET A 137 25.03 32.18 1.02
N ARG A 138 25.51 32.21 -0.22
CA ARG A 138 26.94 32.54 -0.51
C ARG A 138 27.20 34.03 -0.41
N GLU A 139 26.27 34.85 -0.90
CA GLU A 139 26.38 36.31 -0.87
C GLU A 139 26.20 36.85 0.55
N GLN A 140 25.20 36.35 1.27
CA GLN A 140 24.88 36.72 2.65
C GLN A 140 24.74 35.46 3.51
N PRO A 141 25.85 34.91 4.04
CA PRO A 141 25.79 33.68 4.82
C PRO A 141 24.83 33.76 6.02
N PRO A 142 23.97 32.74 6.21
CA PRO A 142 22.97 32.75 7.28
C PRO A 142 23.63 32.64 8.65
N HIS A 143 22.95 33.10 9.70
CA HIS A 143 23.43 32.93 11.07
C HIS A 143 23.40 31.46 11.52
N ILE A 144 22.38 30.71 11.08
CA ILE A 144 22.23 29.27 11.34
C ILE A 144 22.19 28.52 10.01
N LEU A 145 23.15 27.60 9.80
CA LEU A 145 23.23 26.78 8.60
C LEU A 145 22.77 25.34 8.92
N LEU A 146 21.73 24.88 8.24
CA LEU A 146 21.24 23.50 8.34
C LEU A 146 21.72 22.71 7.12
N THR A 147 22.33 21.55 7.34
CA THR A 147 22.80 20.70 6.25
C THR A 147 22.89 19.23 6.66
N ASN A 148 23.33 18.38 5.74
CA ASN A 148 23.64 16.97 5.98
C ASN A 148 25.13 16.70 5.69
N TYR A 149 25.62 15.51 6.06
CA TYR A 149 27.04 15.16 5.95
C TYR A 149 27.57 15.23 4.51
N SER A 150 26.82 14.71 3.54
CA SER A 150 27.22 14.69 2.13
C SER A 150 27.34 16.12 1.59
N MET A 151 26.37 16.97 1.92
CA MET A 151 26.36 18.34 1.46
C MET A 151 27.44 19.17 2.14
N LEU A 152 27.75 18.93 3.43
CA LEU A 152 28.89 19.56 4.08
C LEU A 152 30.22 19.23 3.36
N GLU A 153 30.41 17.98 2.92
CA GLU A 153 31.60 17.62 2.14
C GLU A 153 31.68 18.41 0.83
N TYR A 154 30.57 18.51 0.10
CA TYR A 154 30.51 19.35 -1.10
C TYR A 154 30.79 20.85 -0.81
N LEU A 155 30.29 21.40 0.30
CA LEU A 155 30.55 22.78 0.71
C LEU A 155 32.04 23.03 0.94
N LEU A 156 32.78 22.04 1.46
CA LEU A 156 34.22 22.15 1.70
C LEU A 156 35.06 22.04 0.41
N LEU A 157 34.54 21.35 -0.61
CA LEU A 157 35.26 21.07 -1.86
C LEU A 157 35.00 22.09 -2.97
N ARG A 158 33.79 22.67 -3.04
CA ARG A 158 33.40 23.53 -4.17
C ARG A 158 33.90 24.96 -3.98
N PRO A 159 34.70 25.52 -4.92
CA PRO A 159 35.23 26.88 -4.80
C PRO A 159 34.15 27.97 -4.66
N GLN A 160 32.98 27.75 -5.27
CA GLN A 160 31.86 28.69 -5.19
C GLN A 160 31.28 28.85 -3.78
N ASP A 161 31.45 27.86 -2.89
CA ASP A 161 30.94 27.89 -1.51
C ASP A 161 31.95 28.45 -0.51
N SER A 162 33.18 28.72 -0.96
CA SER A 162 34.23 29.40 -0.18
C SER A 162 33.77 30.67 0.55
N PRO A 163 32.85 31.50 0.02
CA PRO A 163 32.29 32.63 0.76
C PRO A 163 31.74 32.31 2.15
N LEU A 164 31.27 31.08 2.41
CA LEU A 164 30.79 30.66 3.74
C LEU A 164 31.91 30.58 4.80
N PHE A 165 33.16 30.46 4.36
CA PHE A 165 34.33 30.21 5.21
C PHE A 165 35.36 31.34 5.13
N ASP A 166 35.51 31.97 3.97
CA ASP A 166 36.58 32.95 3.69
C ASP A 166 36.21 34.40 4.01
N ALA A 167 37.16 35.31 3.76
CA ALA A 167 37.02 36.76 3.93
C ALA A 167 36.65 37.18 5.36
N GLY A 168 37.23 36.49 6.36
CA GLY A 168 36.97 36.76 7.78
C GLY A 168 35.63 36.22 8.29
N ARG A 169 34.82 35.54 7.45
CA ARG A 169 33.52 35.02 7.86
C ARG A 169 33.61 33.77 8.74
N ALA A 170 34.68 32.99 8.64
CA ALA A 170 34.96 31.89 9.57
C ALA A 170 35.04 32.35 11.04
N TYR A 171 35.38 33.62 11.31
CA TYR A 171 35.51 34.17 12.66
C TYR A 171 34.25 33.95 13.53
N TRP A 172 33.07 34.04 12.91
CA TRP A 172 31.76 33.96 13.58
C TRP A 172 31.35 32.54 13.98
N TRP A 173 31.97 31.51 13.40
CA TRP A 173 31.62 30.12 13.66
C TRP A 173 31.86 29.78 15.13
N SER A 174 30.82 29.34 15.83
CA SER A 174 30.84 29.15 17.29
C SER A 174 30.36 27.76 17.71
N TYR A 175 29.39 27.18 17.00
CA TYR A 175 28.77 25.91 17.36
C TYR A 175 28.74 24.90 16.21
N ILE A 176 28.99 23.63 16.54
CA ILE A 176 28.71 22.47 15.69
C ILE A 176 27.73 21.57 16.43
N ILE A 177 26.55 21.34 15.84
CA ILE A 177 25.49 20.52 16.41
C ILE A 177 25.40 19.25 15.56
N LEU A 178 25.51 18.09 16.22
CA LEU A 178 25.19 16.80 15.62
C LEU A 178 23.90 16.27 16.24
N ASP A 179 22.82 16.28 15.46
CA ASP A 179 21.59 15.64 15.90
C ASP A 179 21.60 14.14 15.62
N GLU A 180 20.96 13.39 16.52
CA GLU A 180 20.95 11.92 16.54
C GLU A 180 22.35 11.29 16.37
N ALA A 181 23.31 11.75 17.16
CA ALA A 181 24.71 11.35 17.09
C ALA A 181 24.96 9.83 17.22
N HIS A 182 23.98 9.07 17.71
CA HIS A 182 24.03 7.61 17.73
C HIS A 182 24.09 6.97 16.32
N GLN A 183 23.67 7.69 15.28
CA GLN A 183 23.75 7.22 13.90
C GLN A 183 25.16 7.30 13.31
N TYR A 184 26.06 8.08 13.94
CA TYR A 184 27.45 8.24 13.50
C TYR A 184 28.38 7.24 14.21
N ARG A 185 28.08 5.95 14.12
CA ARG A 185 28.92 4.85 14.64
C ARG A 185 29.58 4.07 13.50
N GLY A 186 30.56 3.23 13.83
CA GLY A 186 31.28 2.42 12.85
C GLY A 186 31.99 3.26 11.79
N THR A 187 31.94 2.80 10.53
CA THR A 187 32.58 3.48 9.38
C THR A 187 32.03 4.89 9.14
N ARG A 188 30.71 5.08 9.25
CA ARG A 188 30.07 6.40 9.12
C ARG A 188 30.54 7.38 10.19
N GLY A 189 30.73 6.89 11.42
CA GLY A 189 31.31 7.66 12.51
C GLY A 189 32.71 8.15 12.19
N MET A 190 33.56 7.28 11.64
CA MET A 190 34.93 7.62 11.22
C MET A 190 34.93 8.69 10.12
N GLU A 191 34.09 8.54 9.10
CA GLU A 191 33.95 9.53 8.01
C GLU A 191 33.49 10.88 8.52
N MET A 192 32.44 10.90 9.35
CA MET A 192 31.95 12.14 9.98
C MET A 192 33.03 12.81 10.81
N ALA A 193 33.76 12.02 11.60
CA ALA A 193 34.82 12.53 12.45
C ALA A 193 35.95 13.16 11.60
N MET A 194 36.33 12.55 10.48
CA MET A 194 37.30 13.13 9.54
C MET A 194 36.76 14.38 8.84
N LEU A 195 35.48 14.39 8.47
CA LEU A 195 34.82 15.55 7.86
C LEU A 195 34.81 16.75 8.81
N LEU A 196 34.49 16.56 10.09
CA LEU A 196 34.53 17.63 11.10
C LEU A 196 35.94 18.16 11.32
N ARG A 197 36.96 17.29 11.31
CA ARG A 197 38.38 17.73 11.36
C ARG A 197 38.75 18.59 10.15
N ARG A 198 38.32 18.21 8.94
CA ARG A 198 38.51 19.02 7.71
C ARG A 198 37.80 20.37 7.80
N LEU A 199 36.54 20.39 8.27
CA LEU A 199 35.80 21.64 8.50
C LEU A 199 36.55 22.56 9.47
N LYS A 200 36.97 22.04 10.63
CA LYS A 200 37.72 22.82 11.61
C LYS A 200 39.02 23.37 11.05
N ARG A 201 39.74 22.56 10.28
CA ARG A 201 40.96 23.01 9.60
C ARG A 201 40.66 24.15 8.62
N ARG A 202 39.60 24.03 7.83
CA ARG A 202 39.15 25.06 6.89
C ARG A 202 38.77 26.37 7.60
N LEU A 203 38.06 26.27 8.72
CA LEU A 203 37.69 27.42 9.56
C LEU A 203 38.92 28.09 10.19
N PHE A 204 39.89 27.29 10.64
CA PHE A 204 41.15 27.79 11.16
C PHE A 204 41.91 28.60 10.10
N GLU A 205 42.00 28.08 8.88
CA GLU A 205 42.61 28.77 7.74
C GLU A 205 41.83 30.04 7.34
N GLY A 206 40.50 30.03 7.49
CA GLY A 206 39.63 31.19 7.29
C GLY A 206 39.69 32.27 8.40
N GLY A 207 40.45 32.02 9.48
CA GLY A 207 40.71 33.00 10.55
C GLY A 207 40.09 32.68 11.93
N ARG A 208 39.40 31.54 12.09
CA ARG A 208 38.86 31.11 13.40
C ARG A 208 39.94 30.49 14.27
N LYS A 209 40.36 31.19 15.33
CA LYS A 209 41.41 30.71 16.26
C LYS A 209 40.86 30.10 17.56
N GLU A 210 39.63 30.44 17.92
CA GLU A 210 39.00 29.92 19.13
C GLU A 210 38.34 28.55 18.88
N PRO A 211 38.30 27.67 19.89
CA PRO A 211 37.64 26.37 19.77
C PRO A 211 36.15 26.52 19.48
N LEU A 212 35.61 25.52 18.77
CA LEU A 212 34.19 25.40 18.48
C LEU A 212 33.49 24.59 19.58
N ARG A 213 32.26 24.94 19.91
CA ARG A 213 31.46 24.20 20.89
C ARG A 213 30.71 23.08 20.16
N GLY A 214 31.00 21.84 20.54
CA GLY A 214 30.30 20.66 20.08
C GLY A 214 29.08 20.37 20.96
N ILE A 215 27.91 20.24 20.34
CA ILE A 215 26.70 19.78 21.02
C ILE A 215 26.18 18.55 20.27
N ALA A 216 26.09 17.43 20.97
CA ALA A 216 25.54 16.20 20.43
C ALA A 216 24.22 15.86 21.09
N THR A 217 23.22 15.42 20.33
CA THR A 217 21.94 14.93 20.86
C THR A 217 21.76 13.47 20.46
N SER A 218 21.22 12.64 21.36
CA SER A 218 20.99 11.23 21.08
C SER A 218 19.91 10.63 21.98
N ALA A 219 19.12 9.70 21.44
CA ALA A 219 18.15 8.94 22.22
C ALA A 219 18.73 7.72 22.98
N THR A 220 19.85 7.16 22.53
CA THR A 220 20.24 5.77 22.87
C THR A 220 21.71 5.59 23.27
N LEU A 221 22.45 6.68 23.49
CA LEU A 221 23.87 6.59 23.85
C LEU A 221 24.14 6.12 25.29
N VAL A 222 23.16 6.17 26.22
CA VAL A 222 23.43 5.99 27.66
C VAL A 222 22.30 5.22 28.37
N GLY A 223 22.65 4.13 29.08
CA GLY A 223 21.78 3.34 29.96
C GLY A 223 22.29 3.19 31.41
N GLY A 224 23.43 3.79 31.77
CA GLY A 224 24.05 3.72 33.11
C GLY A 224 25.29 4.61 33.28
N VAL A 225 25.95 4.56 34.46
CA VAL A 225 27.13 5.42 34.79
C VAL A 225 28.35 5.09 33.92
N LYS A 226 28.63 3.80 33.67
CA LYS A 226 29.68 3.36 32.74
C LYS A 226 29.43 3.84 31.30
N ASP A 227 28.17 4.04 30.93
CA ASP A 227 27.82 4.48 29.57
C ASP A 227 28.06 5.97 29.38
N ARG A 228 28.12 6.78 30.45
CA ARG A 228 28.47 8.21 30.34
C ARG A 228 29.92 8.42 29.92
N GLU A 229 30.84 7.61 30.45
CA GLU A 229 32.25 7.67 30.07
C GLU A 229 32.45 7.27 28.61
N LEU A 230 31.78 6.19 28.17
CA LEU A 230 31.80 5.77 26.77
C LEU A 230 31.20 6.82 25.83
N ALA A 231 30.07 7.43 26.20
CA ALA A 231 29.45 8.50 25.41
C ALA A 231 30.35 9.75 25.31
N ALA A 232 31.05 10.11 26.39
CA ALA A 232 32.02 11.20 26.39
C ALA A 232 33.24 10.89 25.51
N SER A 233 33.79 9.68 25.60
CA SER A 233 34.90 9.22 24.74
C SER A 233 34.49 9.23 23.27
N PHE A 234 33.31 8.70 22.95
CA PHE A 234 32.75 8.70 21.61
C PHE A 234 32.59 10.13 21.06
N ALA A 235 32.00 11.05 21.83
CA ALA A 235 31.85 12.44 21.42
C ALA A 235 33.22 13.13 21.24
N THR A 236 34.19 12.82 22.10
CA THR A 236 35.56 13.32 22.00
C THR A 236 36.21 12.90 20.68
N GLU A 237 36.09 11.63 20.31
CA GLU A 237 36.64 11.12 19.05
C GLU A 237 35.91 11.66 17.81
N LEU A 238 34.58 11.78 17.91
CA LEU A 238 33.73 12.24 16.81
C LEU A 238 33.97 13.72 16.49
N PHE A 239 33.90 14.60 17.49
CA PHE A 239 34.12 16.04 17.30
C PHE A 239 35.61 16.38 17.21
N GLY A 240 36.49 15.62 17.88
CA GLY A 240 37.88 16.02 18.09
C GLY A 240 38.02 17.22 19.04
N GLU A 241 37.16 17.30 20.07
CA GLU A 241 37.25 18.25 21.20
C GLU A 241 37.11 17.46 22.51
N PRO A 242 37.60 17.96 23.66
CA PRO A 242 37.41 17.27 24.93
C PRO A 242 35.93 17.27 25.39
N PHE A 243 35.42 16.09 25.77
CA PHE A 243 34.18 15.90 26.54
C PHE A 243 34.48 15.09 27.80
N GLY A 244 34.06 15.59 28.96
CA GLY A 244 34.13 14.88 30.24
C GLY A 244 32.86 14.07 30.54
N GLN A 245 32.90 13.21 31.56
CA GLN A 245 31.72 12.45 31.98
C GLN A 245 30.58 13.36 32.44
N GLU A 246 30.92 14.50 33.02
CA GLU A 246 29.98 15.54 33.43
C GLU A 246 29.30 16.21 32.23
N ASP A 247 29.91 16.21 31.04
CA ASP A 247 29.33 16.80 29.83
C ASP A 247 28.20 15.97 29.23
N VAL A 248 28.01 14.74 29.72
CA VAL A 248 26.92 13.85 29.32
C VAL A 248 25.71 14.06 30.21
N ILE A 249 24.70 14.73 29.66
CA ILE A 249 23.44 15.07 30.31
C ILE A 249 22.40 14.02 29.93
N THR A 250 21.94 13.24 30.90
CA THR A 250 20.87 12.25 30.70
C THR A 250 19.51 12.79 31.13
N GLY A 251 18.46 12.31 30.49
CA GLY A 251 17.08 12.57 30.93
C GLY A 251 16.72 11.70 32.13
N GLU A 252 16.13 12.30 33.16
CA GLU A 252 15.41 11.56 34.19
C GLU A 252 13.92 11.62 33.83
N VAL A 253 13.32 10.47 33.55
CA VAL A 253 11.86 10.39 33.39
C VAL A 253 11.27 10.46 34.80
N MET A 254 10.67 11.60 35.13
CA MET A 254 9.78 11.66 36.27
C MET A 254 8.49 10.97 35.83
N GLU A 255 8.34 9.70 36.20
CA GLU A 255 7.02 9.10 36.16
C GLU A 255 6.13 9.93 37.08
N ALA A 256 5.00 10.42 36.55
CA ALA A 256 3.96 11.02 37.36
C ALA A 256 3.42 9.91 38.29
N PHE A 257 4.13 9.70 39.40
CA PHE A 257 3.59 8.99 40.54
C PHE A 257 2.46 9.88 41.03
N PHE A 258 1.24 9.40 40.89
CA PHE A 258 0.23 9.77 41.86
C PHE A 258 0.75 9.21 43.19
N GLU A 259 1.36 10.05 44.00
CA GLU A 259 1.72 9.68 45.37
C GLU A 259 0.41 9.37 46.10
N GLY A 260 0.13 8.08 46.35
CA GLY A 260 -1.07 7.66 47.07
C GLY A 260 -1.48 6.20 46.88
N VAL A 261 -2.46 5.80 47.70
CA VAL A 261 -3.33 4.64 47.49
C VAL A 261 -4.68 5.25 47.08
N GLY A 262 -5.30 4.78 46.00
CA GLY A 262 -6.59 5.32 45.53
C GLY A 262 -7.63 5.36 46.67
N GLN A 263 -8.44 6.42 46.71
CA GLN A 263 -9.37 6.65 47.83
C GLN A 263 -10.69 5.87 47.68
N GLY A 264 -10.92 5.22 46.54
CA GLY A 264 -12.00 4.26 46.34
C GLY A 264 -11.84 3.42 45.07
N ARG A 265 -12.85 2.58 44.78
CA ARG A 265 -12.81 1.59 43.70
C ARG A 265 -14.06 1.69 42.81
N LEU A 266 -13.85 1.83 41.51
CA LEU A 266 -14.91 1.69 40.51
C LEU A 266 -15.14 0.22 40.15
N SER A 267 -16.40 -0.13 39.88
CA SER A 267 -16.84 -1.45 39.41
C SER A 267 -16.60 -1.63 37.90
N ALA A 268 -16.63 -2.89 37.43
CA ALA A 268 -16.42 -3.20 36.02
C ALA A 268 -17.46 -2.53 35.09
N THR A 269 -18.72 -2.43 35.55
CA THR A 269 -19.81 -1.80 34.81
C THR A 269 -19.68 -0.28 34.77
N GLU A 270 -19.15 0.34 35.82
CA GLU A 270 -18.94 1.79 35.86
C GLU A 270 -17.91 2.26 34.82
N TYR A 271 -16.85 1.48 34.54
CA TYR A 271 -15.90 1.83 33.48
C TYR A 271 -16.54 1.85 32.09
N ARG A 272 -17.46 0.91 31.80
CA ARG A 272 -18.21 0.92 30.53
C ARG A 272 -19.00 2.21 30.40
N SER A 273 -19.75 2.59 31.45
CA SER A 273 -20.55 3.81 31.45
C SER A 273 -19.70 5.07 31.37
N VAL A 274 -18.48 5.08 31.93
CA VAL A 274 -17.50 6.17 31.76
C VAL A 274 -17.07 6.31 30.29
N VAL A 275 -16.76 5.19 29.61
CA VAL A 275 -16.38 5.22 28.18
C VAL A 275 -17.54 5.71 27.32
N GLU A 276 -18.76 5.23 27.56
CA GLU A 276 -19.96 5.70 26.86
C GLU A 276 -20.21 7.20 27.07
N ALA A 277 -20.01 7.71 28.29
CA ALA A 277 -20.12 9.13 28.60
C ALA A 277 -19.06 9.96 27.85
N LEU A 278 -17.82 9.48 27.75
CA LEU A 278 -16.74 10.15 27.03
C LEU A 278 -16.95 10.17 25.51
N LEU A 279 -17.53 9.13 24.93
CA LEU A 279 -17.77 9.03 23.48
C LEU A 279 -19.02 9.80 23.03
N SER A 280 -20.06 9.87 23.88
CA SER A 280 -21.35 10.48 23.53
C SER A 280 -21.51 11.92 24.03
N GLU A 281 -20.74 12.34 25.04
CA GLU A 281 -20.81 13.66 25.69
C GLU A 281 -22.21 14.13 26.14
N THR A 282 -23.10 13.18 26.43
CA THR A 282 -24.50 13.46 26.81
C THR A 282 -24.62 14.13 28.20
N PRO A 283 -25.67 14.93 28.44
CA PRO A 283 -25.97 15.49 29.77
C PRO A 283 -26.08 14.42 30.87
N GLU A 284 -26.64 13.26 30.54
CA GLU A 284 -26.76 12.10 31.42
C GLU A 284 -25.38 11.54 31.78
N GLY A 285 -24.48 11.43 30.79
CA GLY A 285 -23.08 11.05 31.01
C GLY A 285 -22.35 12.01 31.95
N ARG A 286 -22.58 13.32 31.83
CA ARG A 286 -21.97 14.31 32.75
C ARG A 286 -22.48 14.17 34.19
N ASN A 287 -23.76 13.88 34.38
CA ASN A 287 -24.32 13.62 35.71
C ASN A 287 -23.70 12.36 36.34
N LEU A 288 -23.56 11.28 35.56
CA LEU A 288 -22.88 10.07 36.03
C LEU A 288 -21.45 10.35 36.50
N ILE A 289 -20.66 11.13 35.75
CA ILE A 289 -19.29 11.46 36.17
C ILE A 289 -19.28 12.26 37.47
N ARG A 290 -20.26 13.14 37.71
CA ARG A 290 -20.41 13.85 38.99
C ARG A 290 -20.72 12.87 40.14
N ASP A 291 -21.64 11.93 39.94
CA ASP A 291 -21.99 10.93 40.95
C ASP A 291 -20.78 10.02 41.29
N LEU A 292 -20.00 9.64 40.29
CA LEU A 292 -18.75 8.88 40.48
C LEU A 292 -17.66 9.70 41.18
N ALA A 293 -17.59 11.00 40.91
CA ALA A 293 -16.67 11.89 41.60
C ALA A 293 -17.04 12.05 43.09
N GLU A 294 -18.33 12.20 43.40
CA GLU A 294 -18.82 12.21 44.79
C GLU A 294 -18.51 10.88 45.50
N LYS A 295 -18.73 9.74 44.83
CA LYS A 295 -18.38 8.40 45.34
C LYS A 295 -16.89 8.26 45.71
N LEU A 296 -16.01 8.91 44.94
CA LEU A 296 -14.56 8.85 45.12
C LEU A 296 -13.98 10.06 45.88
N GLY A 297 -14.82 10.98 46.37
CA GLY A 297 -14.38 12.16 47.11
C GLY A 297 -13.62 13.20 46.28
N VAL A 298 -13.89 13.28 44.97
CA VAL A 298 -13.21 14.18 44.02
C VAL A 298 -14.04 15.44 43.77
N GLU A 299 -13.47 16.62 44.02
CA GLU A 299 -14.08 17.89 43.61
C GLU A 299 -13.86 18.14 42.11
N LEU A 300 -14.95 18.17 41.33
CA LEU A 300 -14.90 18.50 39.91
C LEU A 300 -14.97 20.02 39.68
N HIS A 301 -14.08 20.54 38.84
CA HIS A 301 -14.12 21.93 38.41
C HIS A 301 -15.01 22.11 37.18
N THR A 302 -16.04 22.96 37.31
CA THR A 302 -17.07 23.22 36.27
C THR A 302 -16.55 23.87 34.99
N GLY A 303 -15.32 24.38 34.98
CA GLY A 303 -14.67 25.00 33.80
C GLY A 303 -13.80 24.06 32.95
N LYS A 304 -13.64 22.78 33.33
CA LYS A 304 -12.83 21.80 32.58
C LYS A 304 -13.69 20.92 31.68
N ASP A 305 -13.12 20.44 30.58
CA ASP A 305 -13.79 19.49 29.69
C ASP A 305 -14.08 18.14 30.37
N LEU A 306 -14.98 17.35 29.79
CA LEU A 306 -15.44 16.09 30.38
C LEU A 306 -14.28 15.09 30.53
N ALA A 307 -13.37 15.04 29.56
CA ALA A 307 -12.20 14.17 29.61
C ALA A 307 -11.26 14.50 30.79
N ALA A 308 -11.07 15.78 31.11
CA ALA A 308 -10.28 16.23 32.25
C ALA A 308 -10.99 15.94 33.60
N GLN A 309 -12.32 16.04 33.63
CA GLN A 309 -13.12 15.65 34.80
C GLN A 309 -13.00 14.15 35.07
N VAL A 310 -13.17 13.31 34.05
CA VAL A 310 -12.96 11.85 34.16
C VAL A 310 -11.53 11.53 34.57
N GLY A 311 -10.54 12.25 34.06
CA GLY A 311 -9.15 12.06 34.46
C GLY A 311 -8.92 12.32 35.96
N ALA A 312 -9.59 13.31 36.55
CA ALA A 312 -9.53 13.56 37.99
C ALA A 312 -10.15 12.42 38.81
N VAL A 313 -11.25 11.84 38.33
CA VAL A 313 -11.93 10.69 38.96
C VAL A 313 -11.06 9.44 38.90
N LEU A 314 -10.56 9.07 37.71
CA LEU A 314 -9.72 7.88 37.51
C LEU A 314 -8.36 7.99 38.21
N ALA A 315 -7.84 9.20 38.43
CA ALA A 315 -6.64 9.41 39.24
C ALA A 315 -6.80 8.97 40.71
N GLN A 316 -8.02 8.90 41.24
CA GLN A 316 -8.31 8.42 42.59
C GLN A 316 -8.75 6.95 42.66
N ASP A 317 -8.89 6.27 41.52
CA ASP A 317 -9.35 4.90 41.45
C ASP A 317 -8.24 3.88 41.75
N GLU A 318 -8.49 2.97 42.69
CA GLU A 318 -7.53 1.95 43.15
C GLU A 318 -7.06 1.02 42.01
N ARG A 319 -7.98 0.58 41.14
CA ARG A 319 -7.67 -0.34 40.03
C ARG A 319 -6.79 0.32 38.97
N THR A 320 -6.98 1.62 38.73
CA THR A 320 -6.10 2.42 37.88
C THR A 320 -4.65 2.41 38.40
N HIS A 321 -4.44 2.67 39.70
CA HIS A 321 -3.11 2.60 40.31
C HIS A 321 -2.51 1.20 40.24
N TYR A 322 -3.33 0.19 40.53
CA TYR A 322 -2.89 -1.20 40.54
C TYR A 322 -2.49 -1.69 39.13
N LEU A 323 -3.29 -1.37 38.11
CA LEU A 323 -2.98 -1.65 36.71
C LEU A 323 -1.64 -1.01 36.31
N ARG A 324 -1.44 0.28 36.62
CA ARG A 324 -0.20 0.99 36.29
C ARG A 324 1.03 0.34 36.94
N ARG A 325 0.94 -0.08 38.21
CA ARG A 325 2.04 -0.79 38.89
C ARG A 325 2.39 -2.12 38.20
N LEU A 326 1.39 -2.85 37.71
CA LEU A 326 1.61 -4.14 37.04
C LEU A 326 2.27 -3.99 35.66
N ILE A 327 1.89 -2.96 34.89
CA ILE A 327 2.39 -2.77 33.52
C ILE A 327 3.78 -2.10 33.44
N THR A 328 4.25 -1.43 34.50
CA THR A 328 5.60 -0.82 34.52
C THR A 328 6.71 -1.84 34.79
N GLY A 329 6.38 -3.03 35.31
CA GLY A 329 7.37 -4.05 35.68
C GLY A 329 7.85 -4.89 34.49
N ARG A 330 7.15 -6.00 34.24
CA ARG A 330 7.52 -7.00 33.22
C ARG A 330 6.38 -7.18 32.22
N PRO A 331 6.67 -7.60 30.98
CA PRO A 331 5.65 -8.03 30.04
C PRO A 331 4.75 -9.09 30.69
N THR A 332 3.44 -8.90 30.61
CA THR A 332 2.44 -9.74 31.27
C THR A 332 1.31 -10.02 30.29
N HIS A 333 0.78 -11.25 30.25
CA HIS A 333 -0.36 -11.59 29.41
C HIS A 333 -1.62 -10.83 29.84
N VAL A 334 -2.44 -10.38 28.88
CA VAL A 334 -3.66 -9.59 29.14
C VAL A 334 -4.63 -10.32 30.07
N GLU A 335 -4.77 -11.64 29.93
CA GLU A 335 -5.60 -12.47 30.79
C GLU A 335 -5.10 -12.52 32.25
N GLU A 336 -3.78 -12.63 32.45
CA GLU A 336 -3.17 -12.60 33.79
C GLU A 336 -3.36 -11.22 34.43
N LEU A 337 -3.24 -10.15 33.64
CA LEU A 337 -3.44 -8.78 34.08
C LEU A 337 -4.90 -8.53 34.49
N ALA A 338 -5.86 -8.96 33.66
CA ALA A 338 -7.29 -8.86 33.93
C ALA A 338 -7.69 -9.59 35.22
N ASN A 339 -7.15 -10.79 35.43
CA ASN A 339 -7.40 -11.58 36.65
C ASN A 339 -6.86 -10.91 37.92
N LYS A 340 -5.75 -10.17 37.82
CA LYS A 340 -5.18 -9.44 38.96
C LYS A 340 -5.96 -8.15 39.25
N VAL A 341 -6.37 -7.40 38.23
CA VAL A 341 -7.06 -6.11 38.40
C VAL A 341 -8.53 -6.27 38.79
N PHE A 342 -9.19 -7.33 38.30
CA PHE A 342 -10.61 -7.62 38.56
C PHE A 342 -10.81 -9.00 39.24
N PRO A 343 -10.21 -9.25 40.41
CA PRO A 343 -10.34 -10.55 41.10
C PRO A 343 -11.76 -10.78 41.64
N ASP A 344 -12.48 -9.68 41.90
CA ASP A 344 -13.82 -9.59 42.48
C ASP A 344 -14.95 -9.54 41.42
N PHE A 345 -14.63 -9.65 40.13
CA PHE A 345 -15.61 -9.66 39.05
C PHE A 345 -15.75 -11.06 38.45
N ASP A 346 -16.97 -11.61 38.44
CA ASP A 346 -17.26 -12.96 37.92
C ASP A 346 -17.60 -12.99 36.42
N GLY A 347 -17.69 -11.82 35.76
CA GLY A 347 -17.93 -11.71 34.33
C GLY A 347 -16.67 -11.81 33.47
N ASN A 348 -16.74 -11.33 32.22
CA ASN A 348 -15.58 -11.29 31.32
C ASN A 348 -14.57 -10.23 31.81
N ARG A 349 -13.56 -10.67 32.56
CA ARG A 349 -12.53 -9.79 33.15
C ARG A 349 -11.67 -9.09 32.10
N VAL A 350 -11.45 -9.71 30.93
CA VAL A 350 -10.67 -9.09 29.84
C VAL A 350 -11.44 -7.91 29.26
N GLU A 351 -12.75 -8.06 29.07
CA GLU A 351 -13.62 -6.98 28.63
C GLU A 351 -13.68 -5.83 29.67
N ALA A 352 -13.72 -6.15 30.96
CA ALA A 352 -13.65 -5.14 32.03
C ALA A 352 -12.32 -4.36 32.02
N LEU A 353 -11.21 -5.06 31.79
CA LEU A 353 -9.90 -4.44 31.64
C LEU A 353 -9.82 -3.54 30.40
N ASP A 354 -10.41 -3.97 29.28
CA ASP A 354 -10.50 -3.17 28.06
C ASP A 354 -11.21 -1.83 28.30
N PHE A 355 -12.38 -1.82 28.96
CA PHE A 355 -13.06 -0.57 29.32
C PHE A 355 -12.23 0.35 30.23
N LEU A 356 -11.51 -0.21 31.21
CA LEU A 356 -10.58 0.56 32.04
C LEU A 356 -9.46 1.19 31.20
N VAL A 357 -8.82 0.42 30.31
CA VAL A 357 -7.75 0.91 29.43
C VAL A 357 -8.29 2.00 28.49
N GLN A 358 -9.48 1.82 27.92
CA GLN A 358 -10.13 2.82 27.07
C GLN A 358 -10.44 4.11 27.84
N ALA A 359 -11.02 4.00 29.05
CA ALA A 359 -11.30 5.15 29.90
C ALA A 359 -10.02 5.94 30.24
N LEU A 360 -8.92 5.25 30.55
CA LEU A 360 -7.62 5.88 30.80
C LEU A 360 -7.02 6.54 29.56
N THR A 361 -7.24 5.97 28.38
CA THR A 361 -6.73 6.49 27.11
C THR A 361 -7.53 7.71 26.62
N LEU A 362 -8.84 7.73 26.88
CA LEU A 362 -9.75 8.82 26.47
C LEU A 362 -9.80 9.98 27.48
N SER A 363 -9.50 9.73 28.75
CA SER A 363 -9.42 10.75 29.79
C SER A 363 -8.19 11.67 29.63
N LYS A 364 -8.19 12.82 30.30
CA LYS A 364 -7.08 13.77 30.33
C LYS A 364 -6.61 14.01 31.76
N ALA A 365 -5.32 13.84 32.02
CA ALA A 365 -4.71 14.29 33.25
C ALA A 365 -4.51 15.81 33.20
N SER A 366 -5.05 16.52 34.20
CA SER A 366 -4.55 17.84 34.54
C SER A 366 -3.26 17.66 35.32
N VAL A 367 -2.13 17.58 34.61
CA VAL A 367 -0.84 17.66 35.29
C VAL A 367 -0.69 19.11 35.74
N SER A 368 -0.97 19.40 37.01
CA SER A 368 -0.54 20.64 37.65
C SER A 368 0.96 20.52 37.92
N ASP A 369 1.74 20.48 36.85
CA ASP A 369 3.16 20.70 36.99
C ASP A 369 3.32 22.22 37.14
N ALA A 370 3.90 22.67 38.26
CA ALA A 370 4.31 24.06 38.42
C ALA A 370 5.26 24.51 37.28
N ASN A 371 5.76 23.54 36.49
CA ASN A 371 6.70 23.69 35.41
C ASN A 371 6.20 23.41 33.99
N THR A 372 4.91 23.21 33.74
CA THR A 372 4.38 23.22 32.38
C THR A 372 2.98 23.78 32.42
N GLY A 373 2.76 24.99 31.90
CA GLY A 373 1.41 25.50 31.68
C GLY A 373 0.51 24.40 31.11
N SER A 374 -0.68 24.24 31.70
CA SER A 374 -1.65 23.14 31.54
C SER A 374 -1.52 22.39 30.20
N GLY A 375 -0.73 21.33 30.19
CA GLY A 375 -0.65 20.38 29.09
C GLY A 375 -1.55 19.19 29.41
N GLU A 376 -2.62 19.01 28.63
CA GLU A 376 -3.51 17.87 28.76
C GLU A 376 -2.87 16.64 28.09
N SER A 377 -2.63 15.57 28.85
CA SER A 377 -2.14 14.29 28.34
C SER A 377 -3.02 13.16 28.85
N PRO A 378 -3.20 12.07 28.08
CA PRO A 378 -4.02 10.96 28.54
C PRO A 378 -3.41 10.29 29.78
N LEU A 379 -4.26 9.73 30.65
CA LEU A 379 -3.79 9.02 31.85
C LEU A 379 -2.99 7.76 31.50
N LEU A 380 -3.24 7.18 30.33
CA LEU A 380 -2.46 6.06 29.78
C LEU A 380 -2.21 6.29 28.28
N SER A 381 -0.95 6.18 27.86
CA SER A 381 -0.58 6.12 26.45
C SER A 381 -0.37 4.66 26.07
N VAL A 382 -1.10 4.19 25.06
CA VAL A 382 -1.02 2.80 24.59
C VAL A 382 -0.33 2.75 23.23
N ARG A 383 0.57 1.77 23.06
CA ARG A 383 1.16 1.41 21.77
C ARG A 383 0.84 -0.04 21.47
N TYR A 384 0.30 -0.30 20.28
CA TYR A 384 -0.07 -1.64 19.83
C TYR A 384 0.96 -2.16 18.83
N HIS A 385 1.40 -3.39 19.02
CA HIS A 385 2.29 -4.10 18.10
C HIS A 385 1.55 -5.35 17.58
N PHE A 386 1.29 -5.38 16.27
CA PHE A 386 0.65 -6.51 15.61
C PHE A 386 1.70 -7.27 14.80
N PHE A 387 1.75 -8.57 14.99
CA PHE A 387 2.64 -9.46 14.22
C PHE A 387 1.77 -10.33 13.33
N LEU A 388 1.99 -10.25 12.02
CA LEU A 388 1.27 -11.03 11.02
C LEU A 388 2.25 -11.97 10.34
N LYS A 389 1.99 -13.27 10.42
CA LYS A 389 2.80 -14.28 9.73
C LYS A 389 2.26 -14.46 8.32
N SER A 390 3.15 -14.39 7.33
CA SER A 390 2.83 -14.71 5.94
C SER A 390 2.54 -16.21 5.76
N LEU A 391 1.75 -16.56 4.75
CA LEU A 391 1.53 -17.95 4.33
C LEU A 391 2.81 -18.44 3.67
N GLU A 392 3.33 -19.55 4.16
CA GLU A 392 4.57 -20.18 3.64
C GLU A 392 4.36 -20.76 2.23
N GLY A 393 3.13 -21.09 1.89
CA GLY A 393 2.73 -21.70 0.61
C GLY A 393 1.46 -22.53 0.79
N ALA A 394 0.87 -23.00 -0.31
CA ALA A 394 -0.07 -24.11 -0.23
C ALA A 394 0.62 -25.38 -0.71
N PHE A 395 0.36 -26.48 0.00
CA PHE A 395 0.94 -27.78 -0.29
C PHE A 395 -0.16 -28.81 -0.41
N ILE A 396 -0.04 -29.71 -1.38
CA ILE A 396 -0.96 -30.80 -1.60
C ILE A 396 -0.30 -32.13 -1.22
N SER A 397 -1.05 -32.97 -0.52
CA SER A 397 -0.77 -34.39 -0.36
C SER A 397 -1.87 -35.21 -1.00
N TYR A 398 -1.50 -36.31 -1.65
CA TYR A 398 -2.45 -37.22 -2.31
C TYR A 398 -2.79 -38.45 -1.45
N LEU A 399 -2.07 -38.67 -0.34
CA LEU A 399 -2.20 -39.85 0.50
C LEU A 399 -2.40 -39.47 1.98
N PRO A 400 -3.20 -40.24 2.75
CA PRO A 400 -4.07 -41.33 2.29
C PRO A 400 -5.31 -40.81 1.53
N ILE A 401 -5.65 -39.54 1.74
CA ILE A 401 -6.68 -38.78 1.03
C ILE A 401 -6.07 -37.50 0.48
N LYS A 402 -6.62 -37.00 -0.63
CA LYS A 402 -6.19 -35.72 -1.21
C LYS A 402 -6.51 -34.58 -0.25
N GLN A 403 -5.48 -33.90 0.25
CA GLN A 403 -5.61 -32.81 1.23
C GLN A 403 -4.67 -31.65 0.90
N ILE A 404 -5.12 -30.44 1.21
CA ILE A 404 -4.34 -29.20 1.06
C ILE A 404 -4.00 -28.67 2.45
N VAL A 405 -2.75 -28.29 2.67
CA VAL A 405 -2.27 -27.64 3.88
C VAL A 405 -1.60 -26.31 3.53
N LEU A 406 -1.68 -25.32 4.42
CA LEU A 406 -1.21 -23.95 4.20
C LEU A 406 0.09 -23.61 4.95
N ASP A 407 0.64 -24.60 5.65
CA ASP A 407 1.94 -24.52 6.31
C ASP A 407 2.85 -25.60 5.72
N ARG A 408 4.17 -25.42 5.84
CA ARG A 408 5.19 -26.39 5.41
C ARG A 408 5.20 -27.60 6.35
N ALA A 409 4.10 -28.34 6.41
CA ALA A 409 3.95 -29.57 7.16
C ALA A 409 4.27 -30.79 6.28
N ARG A 410 4.92 -31.79 6.87
CA ARG A 410 5.02 -33.13 6.27
C ARG A 410 3.74 -33.90 6.61
N ALA A 411 3.02 -34.39 5.61
CA ALA A 411 1.99 -35.39 5.84
C ALA A 411 2.61 -36.66 6.44
N SER A 412 1.92 -37.33 7.36
CA SER A 412 2.41 -38.54 8.03
C SER A 412 2.62 -39.73 7.07
N ASP A 413 1.77 -39.84 6.04
CA ASP A 413 1.64 -41.06 5.22
C ASP A 413 1.94 -40.84 3.72
N GLY A 414 2.58 -39.73 3.35
CA GLY A 414 2.90 -39.44 1.94
C GLY A 414 3.75 -38.19 1.74
N ALA A 415 4.11 -37.92 0.48
CA ALA A 415 4.83 -36.70 0.13
C ALA A 415 3.88 -35.49 0.03
N THR A 416 4.44 -34.32 0.30
CA THR A 416 3.79 -33.02 0.06
C THR A 416 4.49 -32.28 -1.07
N PHE A 417 3.69 -31.63 -1.91
CA PHE A 417 4.14 -30.87 -3.08
C PHE A 417 3.59 -29.45 -2.99
N GLU A 418 4.46 -28.45 -3.18
CA GLU A 418 4.04 -27.06 -3.29
C GLU A 418 3.12 -26.89 -4.52
N ILE A 419 2.08 -26.06 -4.39
CA ILE A 419 1.15 -25.79 -5.47
C ILE A 419 1.08 -24.32 -5.87
N ALA A 420 0.93 -24.11 -7.17
CA ALA A 420 0.55 -22.85 -7.77
C ALA A 420 -0.80 -22.97 -8.47
N LEU A 421 -1.54 -21.88 -8.58
CA LEU A 421 -2.87 -21.84 -9.17
C LEU A 421 -2.90 -20.89 -10.36
N CYS A 422 -3.57 -21.30 -11.43
CA CYS A 422 -3.92 -20.37 -12.49
C CYS A 422 -4.92 -19.33 -11.98
N ARG A 423 -4.57 -18.04 -12.12
CA ARG A 423 -5.42 -16.90 -11.70
C ARG A 423 -6.78 -16.90 -12.41
N GLU A 424 -6.81 -17.45 -13.62
CA GLU A 424 -8.03 -17.59 -14.41
C GLU A 424 -8.74 -18.91 -14.07
N CYS A 425 -8.31 -20.06 -14.59
CA CYS A 425 -9.09 -21.31 -14.46
C CYS A 425 -9.06 -22.00 -13.09
N GLY A 426 -8.13 -21.65 -12.19
CA GLY A 426 -7.94 -22.36 -10.92
C GLY A 426 -7.22 -23.70 -11.05
N GLN A 427 -6.73 -24.08 -12.25
CA GLN A 427 -5.88 -25.24 -12.43
C GLN A 427 -4.67 -25.15 -11.50
N HIS A 428 -4.41 -26.21 -10.75
CA HIS A 428 -3.23 -26.33 -9.91
C HIS A 428 -2.05 -26.90 -10.69
N TYR A 429 -0.86 -26.45 -10.31
CA TYR A 429 0.43 -26.89 -10.81
C TYR A 429 1.27 -27.28 -9.60
N LEU A 430 2.00 -28.39 -9.71
CA LEU A 430 3.01 -28.76 -8.73
C LEU A 430 4.28 -27.97 -9.03
N VAL A 431 4.90 -27.41 -7.99
CA VAL A 431 6.11 -26.60 -8.14
C VAL A 431 7.32 -27.31 -7.56
N GLY A 432 8.43 -27.27 -8.28
CA GLY A 432 9.69 -27.81 -7.80
C GLY A 432 10.81 -27.82 -8.85
N LYS A 433 11.91 -28.48 -8.53
CA LYS A 433 13.00 -28.81 -9.46
C LYS A 433 13.24 -30.31 -9.47
N ILE A 434 13.73 -30.82 -10.60
CA ILE A 434 14.14 -32.23 -10.72
C ILE A 434 15.61 -32.33 -10.36
N GLU A 435 15.92 -32.92 -9.22
CA GLU A 435 17.28 -33.36 -8.90
C GLU A 435 17.56 -34.71 -9.58
N PRO A 436 18.67 -34.86 -10.32
CA PRO A 436 19.01 -36.12 -10.97
C PRO A 436 19.39 -37.20 -9.95
N GLU A 437 18.81 -38.39 -10.08
CA GLU A 437 19.14 -39.57 -9.28
C GLU A 437 19.54 -40.74 -10.20
N PRO A 438 20.30 -41.75 -9.71
CA PRO A 438 20.76 -42.88 -10.54
C PRO A 438 19.65 -43.68 -11.23
N ARG A 439 18.39 -43.56 -10.78
CA ARG A 439 17.21 -44.27 -11.29
C ARG A 439 16.10 -43.33 -11.80
N GLY A 440 16.44 -42.09 -12.18
CA GLY A 440 15.49 -41.09 -12.68
C GLY A 440 15.80 -39.70 -12.12
N GLY A 441 14.81 -39.04 -11.54
CA GLY A 441 15.02 -37.84 -10.74
C GLY A 441 14.10 -37.81 -9.53
N ARG A 442 14.30 -36.80 -8.69
CA ARG A 442 13.44 -36.52 -7.54
C ARG A 442 12.93 -35.10 -7.64
N LEU A 443 11.62 -34.93 -7.47
CA LEU A 443 11.03 -33.61 -7.39
C LEU A 443 11.30 -33.03 -5.99
N VAL A 444 12.17 -32.04 -5.96
CA VAL A 444 12.53 -31.28 -4.76
C VAL A 444 11.91 -29.89 -4.81
N GLU A 445 11.93 -29.21 -3.67
CA GLU A 445 11.41 -27.85 -3.55
C GLU A 445 12.23 -26.88 -4.41
N ALA A 446 11.54 -25.89 -4.99
CA ALA A 446 12.20 -24.88 -5.80
C ALA A 446 13.02 -23.92 -4.92
N ILE A 447 14.09 -23.37 -5.49
CA ILE A 447 14.98 -22.44 -4.78
C ILE A 447 14.61 -21.01 -5.18
N ARG A 448 14.19 -20.22 -4.19
CA ARG A 448 13.63 -18.87 -4.37
C ARG A 448 14.61 -17.74 -4.15
N ASP A 449 15.83 -18.06 -3.71
CA ASP A 449 16.88 -17.07 -3.50
C ASP A 449 17.54 -16.75 -4.84
N PRO A 450 17.38 -15.52 -5.39
CA PRO A 450 17.98 -15.14 -6.67
C PRO A 450 19.51 -15.15 -6.65
N SER A 451 20.14 -15.16 -5.46
CA SER A 451 21.59 -15.27 -5.31
C SER A 451 22.09 -16.72 -5.38
N HIS A 452 21.20 -17.72 -5.29
CA HIS A 452 21.57 -19.12 -5.37
C HIS A 452 21.81 -19.55 -6.84
N PRO A 453 22.89 -20.31 -7.14
CA PRO A 453 23.20 -20.75 -8.51
C PRO A 453 22.05 -21.53 -9.19
N ASP A 454 21.33 -22.29 -8.38
CA ASP A 454 20.16 -23.07 -8.81
C ASP A 454 18.84 -22.34 -8.54
N PHE A 455 18.78 -21.01 -8.59
CA PHE A 455 17.52 -20.24 -8.51
C PHE A 455 16.50 -20.68 -9.58
N GLY A 456 15.20 -20.59 -9.28
CA GLY A 456 14.11 -20.78 -10.24
C GLY A 456 13.12 -21.87 -9.86
N ALA A 457 12.03 -21.99 -10.62
CA ALA A 457 10.96 -22.96 -10.39
C ALA A 457 10.50 -23.62 -11.67
N THR A 458 10.21 -24.92 -11.61
CA THR A 458 9.54 -25.64 -12.70
C THR A 458 8.12 -25.98 -12.28
N PHE A 459 7.16 -25.68 -13.16
CA PHE A 459 5.75 -25.96 -12.96
C PHE A 459 5.35 -27.25 -13.69
N PHE A 460 4.64 -28.12 -12.99
CA PHE A 460 4.16 -29.40 -13.50
C PHE A 460 2.64 -29.45 -13.40
N ARG A 461 1.95 -29.56 -14.53
CA ARG A 461 0.49 -29.68 -14.59
C ARG A 461 0.09 -31.15 -14.44
N PRO A 462 -0.69 -31.54 -13.41
CA PRO A 462 -1.30 -32.86 -13.35
C PRO A 462 -2.22 -33.10 -14.54
N LEU A 463 -2.11 -34.27 -15.17
CA LEU A 463 -2.97 -34.71 -16.27
C LEU A 463 -3.99 -35.73 -15.75
N GLU A 464 -5.27 -35.53 -16.07
CA GLU A 464 -6.32 -36.53 -15.85
C GLU A 464 -6.45 -37.43 -17.10
N ASP A 465 -6.85 -38.69 -16.92
CA ASP A 465 -6.79 -39.74 -17.95
C ASP A 465 -7.57 -39.43 -19.24
N GLU A 466 -8.49 -38.44 -19.23
CA GLU A 466 -9.28 -38.03 -20.39
C GLU A 466 -8.71 -36.84 -21.20
N GLU A 467 -7.65 -36.14 -20.75
CA GLU A 467 -7.13 -34.95 -21.47
C GLU A 467 -6.28 -35.27 -22.71
N PHE A 468 -6.17 -36.54 -23.09
CA PHE A 468 -5.40 -36.98 -24.27
C PHE A 468 -6.24 -36.87 -25.55
N ARG A 469 -6.50 -35.65 -26.02
CA ARG A 469 -6.82 -35.36 -27.44
C ARG A 469 -6.60 -33.88 -27.78
N GLU A 470 -5.52 -33.66 -28.52
CA GLU A 470 -5.22 -32.51 -29.39
C GLU A 470 -5.62 -31.11 -28.89
N SER A 471 -4.73 -30.47 -28.13
CA SER A 471 -4.72 -29.00 -28.06
C SER A 471 -3.66 -28.46 -29.03
N GLU A 472 -3.99 -28.44 -30.31
CA GLU A 472 -3.36 -27.50 -31.25
C GLU A 472 -4.04 -26.14 -31.04
N SER A 473 -3.39 -25.22 -30.36
CA SER A 473 -3.80 -23.82 -30.32
C SER A 473 -3.28 -23.09 -31.56
N GLU A 474 -4.13 -22.31 -32.22
CA GLU A 474 -3.84 -21.47 -33.40
C GLU A 474 -2.74 -20.38 -33.18
N GLU A 475 -2.04 -20.39 -32.05
CA GLU A 475 -0.95 -19.45 -31.74
C GLU A 475 0.45 -20.05 -31.98
N GLU A 476 0.54 -21.29 -32.47
CA GLU A 476 1.79 -21.96 -32.85
C GLU A 476 2.08 -21.79 -34.36
N GLU A 477 2.52 -20.60 -34.78
CA GLU A 477 3.30 -20.49 -36.03
C GLU A 477 4.61 -19.69 -35.86
N VAL A 478 5.03 -19.43 -34.61
CA VAL A 478 6.30 -18.72 -34.33
C VAL A 478 7.20 -19.44 -33.31
N GLN A 479 6.84 -20.63 -32.82
CA GLN A 479 7.76 -21.41 -31.97
C GLN A 479 8.02 -22.79 -32.60
N GLU A 480 9.27 -22.99 -33.02
CA GLU A 480 9.79 -24.29 -33.43
C GLU A 480 9.60 -25.32 -32.31
N THR A 481 8.71 -26.26 -32.58
CA THR A 481 8.67 -27.67 -32.14
C THR A 481 9.63 -28.09 -31.01
N PHE A 482 9.21 -27.95 -29.75
CA PHE A 482 9.67 -28.81 -28.65
C PHE A 482 8.48 -29.64 -28.15
N GLY A 483 8.55 -30.97 -28.30
CA GLY A 483 7.46 -31.88 -27.93
C GLY A 483 7.09 -31.82 -26.45
N ARG A 484 5.79 -31.99 -26.13
CA ARG A 484 5.27 -32.03 -24.75
C ARG A 484 6.08 -32.99 -23.87
N GLN A 485 6.59 -32.50 -22.74
CA GLN A 485 7.40 -33.29 -21.83
C GLN A 485 6.52 -33.85 -20.70
N ILE A 486 6.07 -35.10 -20.87
CA ILE A 486 5.24 -35.82 -19.89
C ILE A 486 6.13 -36.66 -18.96
N PHE A 487 5.83 -36.60 -17.67
CA PHE A 487 6.51 -37.32 -16.60
C PHE A 487 5.53 -38.10 -15.75
N ASN A 488 6.04 -39.14 -15.11
CA ASN A 488 5.38 -39.90 -14.07
C ASN A 488 5.96 -39.49 -12.71
N LEU A 489 5.11 -39.06 -11.77
CA LEU A 489 5.48 -38.58 -10.44
C LEU A 489 4.92 -39.48 -9.34
N CYS A 490 5.80 -40.07 -8.54
CA CYS A 490 5.45 -40.90 -7.40
C CYS A 490 4.99 -40.03 -6.21
N VAL A 491 3.72 -40.11 -5.84
CA VAL A 491 3.13 -39.25 -4.78
C VAL A 491 3.55 -39.62 -3.36
N SER A 492 4.23 -40.76 -3.18
CA SER A 492 4.74 -41.22 -1.88
C SER A 492 6.18 -40.78 -1.63
N CYS A 493 7.08 -40.90 -2.61
CA CYS A 493 8.52 -40.66 -2.42
C CYS A 493 9.10 -39.50 -3.24
N LYS A 494 8.31 -38.84 -4.09
CA LYS A 494 8.70 -37.75 -5.00
C LYS A 494 9.58 -38.15 -6.18
N ALA A 495 9.80 -39.44 -6.43
CA ALA A 495 10.52 -39.90 -7.63
C ALA A 495 9.76 -39.47 -8.90
N ILE A 496 10.48 -38.95 -9.89
CA ILE A 496 9.93 -38.45 -11.15
C ILE A 496 10.76 -38.94 -12.33
N TRP A 497 10.11 -39.41 -13.40
CA TRP A 497 10.76 -39.94 -14.60
C TRP A 497 9.95 -39.66 -15.86
N ARG A 498 10.60 -39.61 -17.03
CA ARG A 498 9.91 -39.37 -18.31
C ARG A 498 9.03 -40.56 -18.71
N GLU A 499 7.88 -40.26 -19.30
CA GLU A 499 6.98 -41.27 -19.86
C GLU A 499 7.69 -42.09 -20.96
N GLY A 500 7.48 -43.42 -20.98
CA GLY A 500 8.13 -44.34 -21.91
C GLY A 500 9.47 -44.94 -21.45
N LEU A 501 10.06 -44.46 -20.35
CA LEU A 501 11.24 -45.09 -19.72
C LEU A 501 10.81 -46.10 -18.64
N SER A 502 11.46 -47.27 -18.59
CA SER A 502 11.17 -48.38 -17.65
C SER A 502 11.71 -48.17 -16.22
N GLN A 503 11.77 -46.93 -15.75
CA GLN A 503 12.32 -46.56 -14.44
C GLN A 503 11.21 -46.00 -13.56
N GLY A 504 11.10 -46.44 -12.31
CA GLY A 504 10.05 -45.98 -11.39
C GLY A 504 10.35 -46.32 -9.92
N CYS A 505 9.50 -45.83 -9.02
CA CYS A 505 9.51 -46.18 -7.61
C CYS A 505 8.65 -47.45 -7.36
N ASN A 506 8.91 -48.20 -6.29
CA ASN A 506 8.05 -49.31 -5.85
C ASN A 506 6.98 -48.89 -4.84
N CYS A 507 6.71 -47.58 -4.73
CA CYS A 507 5.86 -47.03 -3.67
C CYS A 507 4.36 -47.00 -4.01
N GLY A 508 3.96 -47.52 -5.18
CA GLY A 508 2.56 -47.66 -5.60
C GLY A 508 2.09 -46.52 -6.50
N THR A 509 1.45 -45.50 -5.92
CA THR A 509 0.66 -44.49 -6.64
C THR A 509 1.51 -43.48 -7.41
N VAL A 510 1.19 -43.30 -8.70
CA VAL A 510 1.91 -42.42 -9.64
C VAL A 510 0.91 -41.48 -10.33
N LEU A 511 1.28 -40.21 -10.43
CA LEU A 511 0.53 -39.16 -11.12
C LEU A 511 1.23 -38.81 -12.44
N ARG A 512 0.48 -38.67 -13.54
CA ARG A 512 1.03 -38.14 -14.80
C ARG A 512 1.05 -36.62 -14.73
N VAL A 513 2.18 -36.01 -15.07
CA VAL A 513 2.37 -34.56 -15.02
C VAL A 513 3.07 -34.04 -16.28
N GLU A 514 2.61 -32.91 -16.79
CA GLU A 514 3.21 -32.20 -17.92
C GLU A 514 4.07 -31.04 -17.43
N ARG A 515 5.36 -31.06 -17.78
CA ARG A 515 6.26 -29.93 -17.50
C ARG A 515 5.90 -28.74 -18.38
N GLN A 516 5.73 -27.58 -17.77
CA GLN A 516 5.45 -26.33 -18.47
C GLN A 516 6.74 -25.61 -18.84
N GLU A 517 6.71 -24.87 -19.95
CA GLU A 517 7.80 -23.99 -20.36
C GLU A 517 7.87 -22.75 -19.48
N THR A 518 9.08 -22.39 -19.08
CA THR A 518 9.37 -21.16 -18.33
C THR A 518 9.36 -19.95 -19.26
N ALA A 519 9.00 -18.78 -18.73
CA ALA A 519 9.04 -17.53 -19.48
C ALA A 519 10.49 -17.15 -19.84
N GLN A 520 10.71 -16.56 -21.02
CA GLN A 520 12.06 -16.19 -21.50
C GLN A 520 12.78 -15.19 -20.57
N GLU A 521 12.03 -14.36 -19.86
CA GLU A 521 12.56 -13.29 -18.99
C GLU A 521 12.55 -13.66 -17.49
N ARG A 522 11.89 -14.78 -17.11
CA ARG A 522 11.73 -15.22 -15.72
C ARG A 522 11.73 -16.75 -15.61
N GLU A 523 12.77 -17.29 -14.97
CA GLU A 523 12.94 -18.74 -14.73
C GLU A 523 11.94 -19.33 -13.71
N ASP A 524 11.16 -18.48 -13.04
CA ASP A 524 10.17 -18.82 -12.01
C ASP A 524 8.73 -18.50 -12.42
N ALA A 525 8.47 -18.22 -13.71
CA ALA A 525 7.15 -17.95 -14.24
C ALA A 525 6.86 -18.75 -15.52
N ILE A 526 5.58 -18.93 -15.87
CA ILE A 526 5.17 -19.51 -17.16
C ILE A 526 4.43 -18.45 -17.99
N PRO A 527 4.59 -18.44 -19.34
CA PRO A 527 4.01 -17.39 -20.18
C PRO A 527 2.48 -17.53 -20.36
N GLN A 528 1.94 -18.74 -20.19
CA GLN A 528 0.51 -19.02 -20.28
C GLN A 528 0.12 -20.25 -19.47
N CYS A 529 -1.15 -20.33 -19.08
CA CYS A 529 -1.69 -21.52 -18.43
C CYS A 529 -1.84 -22.68 -19.44
N GLY A 530 -1.15 -23.81 -19.23
CA GLY A 530 -1.26 -25.01 -20.06
C GLY A 530 -2.65 -25.68 -20.10
N ALA A 531 -3.53 -25.40 -19.14
CA ALA A 531 -4.91 -25.90 -19.14
C ALA A 531 -5.90 -25.01 -19.91
N CYS A 532 -5.86 -23.69 -19.70
CA CYS A 532 -6.89 -22.78 -20.25
C CYS A 532 -6.37 -21.75 -21.26
N GLY A 533 -5.06 -21.66 -21.48
CA GLY A 533 -4.43 -20.70 -22.38
C GLY A 533 -4.43 -19.26 -21.89
N TYR A 534 -4.79 -19.00 -20.62
CA TYR A 534 -4.77 -17.64 -20.06
C TYR A 534 -3.35 -17.05 -20.10
N ARG A 535 -3.26 -15.84 -20.66
CA ARG A 535 -2.06 -15.00 -20.73
C ARG A 535 -2.33 -13.72 -19.92
N GLY A 536 -1.42 -13.39 -19.02
CA GLY A 536 -1.51 -12.24 -18.13
C GLY A 536 -0.21 -12.11 -17.33
N ASN A 537 -0.11 -11.11 -16.46
CA ASN A 537 1.03 -11.02 -15.55
C ASN A 537 0.97 -12.18 -14.55
N ASP A 538 1.99 -13.03 -14.60
CA ASP A 538 2.13 -14.28 -13.83
C ASP A 538 0.82 -15.11 -13.85
N PRO A 539 0.49 -15.74 -15.00
CA PRO A 539 -0.78 -16.44 -15.23
C PRO A 539 -1.06 -17.55 -14.21
N VAL A 540 0.00 -18.19 -13.74
CA VAL A 540 0.01 -19.19 -12.68
C VAL A 540 0.88 -18.65 -11.56
N ARG A 541 0.31 -18.60 -10.35
CA ARG A 541 0.96 -18.00 -9.19
C ARG A 541 0.88 -18.94 -8.01
N GLU A 542 1.98 -19.06 -7.29
CA GLU A 542 2.04 -19.78 -6.02
C GLU A 542 1.09 -19.18 -5.00
N VAL A 543 0.57 -20.04 -4.12
CA VAL A 543 -0.31 -19.61 -3.03
C VAL A 543 0.55 -19.16 -1.85
N VAL A 544 1.36 -18.15 -2.09
CA VAL A 544 2.19 -17.48 -1.10
C VAL A 544 1.65 -16.09 -0.86
N TYR A 545 1.71 -15.63 0.39
CA TYR A 545 1.55 -14.20 0.64
C TYR A 545 2.90 -13.55 0.34
N GLY A 546 2.98 -12.88 -0.82
CA GLY A 546 4.07 -11.92 -1.04
C GLY A 546 4.05 -10.85 0.07
N SER A 547 5.18 -10.21 0.33
CA SER A 547 5.24 -9.10 1.30
C SER A 547 4.17 -8.05 0.96
N ASP A 548 4.02 -7.64 -0.28
CA ASP A 548 3.26 -6.41 -0.57
C ASP A 548 1.74 -6.51 -0.42
N GLY A 549 1.15 -7.65 -0.78
CA GLY A 549 -0.30 -7.83 -0.82
C GLY A 549 -0.98 -7.59 0.54
N PRO A 550 -0.65 -8.36 1.59
CA PRO A 550 -1.18 -8.17 2.94
C PRO A 550 -0.88 -6.77 3.49
N HIS A 551 0.34 -6.26 3.28
CA HIS A 551 0.72 -4.92 3.74
C HIS A 551 -0.13 -3.83 3.08
N ALA A 552 -0.48 -3.99 1.81
CA ALA A 552 -1.36 -3.06 1.11
C ALA A 552 -2.80 -3.11 1.64
N VAL A 553 -3.31 -4.31 1.95
CA VAL A 553 -4.62 -4.49 2.59
C VAL A 553 -4.66 -3.84 3.98
N ILE A 554 -3.61 -4.05 4.79
CA ILE A 554 -3.49 -3.45 6.12
C ILE A 554 -3.41 -1.94 6.03
N ALA A 555 -2.50 -1.41 5.19
CA ALA A 555 -2.34 0.02 4.99
C ALA A 555 -3.66 0.67 4.52
N THR A 556 -4.34 0.05 3.55
CA THR A 556 -5.63 0.52 3.05
C THR A 556 -6.71 0.49 4.13
N SER A 557 -6.79 -0.58 4.92
CA SER A 557 -7.78 -0.73 6.00
C SER A 557 -7.54 0.29 7.12
N LEU A 558 -6.29 0.47 7.54
CA LEU A 558 -5.91 1.50 8.51
C LEU A 558 -6.22 2.89 7.98
N TYR A 559 -5.95 3.15 6.70
CA TYR A 559 -6.18 4.46 6.08
C TYR A 559 -7.67 4.84 6.11
N GLN A 560 -8.55 3.85 5.88
CA GLN A 560 -10.00 4.03 5.99
C GLN A 560 -10.46 4.37 7.41
N GLN A 561 -9.87 3.74 8.42
CA GLN A 561 -10.26 3.93 9.83
C GLN A 561 -9.67 5.20 10.46
N LEU A 562 -8.64 5.79 9.86
CA LEU A 562 -8.01 7.00 10.39
C LEU A 562 -8.90 8.26 10.19
N PRO A 563 -9.02 9.12 11.21
CA PRO A 563 -9.70 10.41 11.11
C PRO A 563 -9.10 11.29 10.02
N ALA A 564 -9.93 12.06 9.31
CA ALA A 564 -9.50 12.88 8.16
C ALA A 564 -8.30 13.80 8.48
N GLU A 565 -8.29 14.43 9.66
CA GLU A 565 -7.24 15.36 10.10
C GLU A 565 -5.86 14.69 10.34
N ARG A 566 -5.85 13.37 10.60
CA ARG A 566 -4.64 12.61 10.94
C ARG A 566 -4.44 11.39 10.03
N ARG A 567 -5.02 11.42 8.83
CA ARG A 567 -5.01 10.30 7.89
C ARG A 567 -3.65 10.17 7.19
N LYS A 568 -2.65 9.69 7.93
CA LYS A 568 -1.29 9.44 7.48
C LYS A 568 -0.81 8.09 7.99
N ILE A 569 -0.17 7.32 7.12
CA ILE A 569 0.45 6.04 7.44
C ILE A 569 1.90 6.11 7.02
N LEU A 570 2.78 5.67 7.92
CA LEU A 570 4.19 5.46 7.61
C LEU A 570 4.44 3.95 7.59
N ALA A 571 4.88 3.44 6.45
CA ALA A 571 5.32 2.07 6.28
C ALA A 571 6.84 2.05 6.12
N PHE A 572 7.49 1.12 6.80
CA PHE A 572 8.94 0.92 6.72
C PHE A 572 9.21 -0.42 6.03
N SER A 573 10.24 -0.46 5.20
CA SER A 573 10.78 -1.68 4.60
C SER A 573 12.30 -1.68 4.78
N ASP A 574 12.88 -2.86 4.92
CA ASP A 574 14.31 -3.07 5.09
C ASP A 574 15.11 -2.87 3.79
N SER A 575 14.42 -2.73 2.65
CA SER A 575 15.03 -2.51 1.34
C SER A 575 14.40 -1.32 0.63
N ARG A 576 15.24 -0.47 0.02
CA ARG A 576 14.77 0.62 -0.84
C ARG A 576 13.96 0.11 -2.04
N GLN A 577 14.39 -1.02 -2.62
CA GLN A 577 13.70 -1.60 -3.78
C GLN A 577 12.30 -2.09 -3.41
N GLU A 578 12.17 -2.72 -2.24
CA GLU A 578 10.87 -3.14 -1.70
C GLU A 578 9.98 -1.93 -1.36
N ALA A 579 10.55 -0.90 -0.73
CA ALA A 579 9.80 0.33 -0.45
C ALA A 579 9.26 1.00 -1.73
N ALA A 580 10.08 1.08 -2.78
CA ALA A 580 9.69 1.63 -4.08
C ALA A 580 8.60 0.78 -4.75
N TYR A 581 8.77 -0.55 -4.75
CA TYR A 581 7.79 -1.48 -5.31
C TYR A 581 6.46 -1.41 -4.54
N PHE A 582 6.51 -1.43 -3.21
CA PHE A 582 5.34 -1.35 -2.34
C PHE A 582 4.58 -0.04 -2.54
N ALA A 583 5.30 1.10 -2.66
CA ALA A 583 4.68 2.39 -2.90
C ALA A 583 3.87 2.41 -4.20
N TRP A 584 4.47 1.95 -5.31
CA TRP A 584 3.79 1.81 -6.59
C TRP A 584 2.63 0.80 -6.54
N TYR A 585 2.84 -0.33 -5.90
CA TYR A 585 1.83 -1.39 -5.78
C TYR A 585 0.61 -0.95 -4.96
N LEU A 586 0.83 -0.31 -3.80
CA LEU A 586 -0.23 0.22 -2.95
C LEU A 586 -1.02 1.31 -3.68
N ASP A 587 -0.34 2.24 -4.34
CA ASP A 587 -1.01 3.30 -5.11
C ASP A 587 -1.88 2.70 -6.22
N ARG A 588 -1.29 1.84 -7.07
CA ARG A 588 -2.01 1.22 -8.19
C ARG A 588 -3.19 0.35 -7.72
N SER A 589 -2.97 -0.51 -6.73
CA SER A 589 -4.02 -1.39 -6.22
C SER A 589 -5.18 -0.59 -5.59
N TYR A 590 -4.87 0.45 -4.83
CA TYR A 590 -5.89 1.35 -4.26
C TYR A 590 -6.65 2.10 -5.36
N GLN A 591 -5.98 2.62 -6.39
CA GLN A 591 -6.65 3.29 -7.52
C GLN A 591 -7.57 2.34 -8.30
N ASP A 592 -7.13 1.10 -8.54
CA ASP A 592 -7.96 0.08 -9.21
C ASP A 592 -9.19 -0.30 -8.34
N ILE A 593 -9.07 -0.30 -7.01
CA ILE A 593 -10.19 -0.49 -6.09
C ILE A 593 -11.14 0.72 -6.09
N LEU A 594 -10.58 1.93 -5.95
CA LEU A 594 -11.33 3.18 -5.91
C LEU A 594 -12.11 3.40 -7.21
N SER A 595 -11.52 3.09 -8.36
CA SER A 595 -12.19 3.22 -9.66
C SER A 595 -13.47 2.38 -9.75
N ARG A 596 -13.41 1.10 -9.37
CA ARG A 596 -14.57 0.19 -9.36
C ARG A 596 -15.61 0.61 -8.31
N ASN A 597 -15.16 1.06 -7.14
CA ASN A 597 -16.03 1.63 -6.11
C ASN A 597 -16.81 2.85 -6.64
N LEU A 598 -16.15 3.79 -7.31
CA LEU A 598 -16.81 4.97 -7.90
C LEU A 598 -17.77 4.61 -9.04
N ILE A 599 -17.38 3.69 -9.93
CA ILE A 599 -18.27 3.18 -10.99
C ILE A 599 -19.52 2.54 -10.37
N LEU A 600 -19.36 1.75 -9.31
CA LEU A 600 -20.49 1.12 -8.61
C LEU A 600 -21.40 2.16 -7.94
N GLN A 601 -20.84 3.20 -7.32
CA GLN A 601 -21.62 4.30 -6.73
C GLN A 601 -22.49 4.99 -7.79
N VAL A 602 -21.91 5.31 -8.95
CA VAL A 602 -22.66 5.87 -10.09
C VAL A 602 -23.74 4.89 -10.55
N ALA A 603 -23.38 3.62 -10.74
CA ALA A 603 -24.31 2.63 -11.23
C ALA A 603 -25.49 2.40 -10.27
N ARG A 604 -25.26 2.40 -8.96
CA ARG A 604 -26.32 2.29 -7.93
C ARG A 604 -27.22 3.52 -7.89
N ARG A 605 -26.64 4.71 -8.06
CA ARG A 605 -27.38 5.98 -8.04
C ARG A 605 -28.33 6.11 -9.24
N PHE A 606 -27.94 5.64 -10.42
CA PHE A 606 -28.68 5.88 -11.67
C PHE A 606 -29.32 4.62 -12.28
N GLY A 607 -28.87 3.42 -11.90
CA GLY A 607 -29.41 2.15 -12.38
C GLY A 607 -30.93 2.02 -12.21
N PRO A 608 -31.54 2.38 -11.07
CA PRO A 608 -33.00 2.33 -10.89
C PRO A 608 -33.80 3.20 -11.86
N HIS A 609 -33.16 4.19 -12.51
CA HIS A 609 -33.80 5.10 -13.46
C HIS A 609 -33.65 4.64 -14.93
N THR A 610 -32.94 3.54 -15.17
CA THR A 610 -32.65 3.02 -16.53
C THR A 610 -32.92 1.52 -16.59
N PRO A 611 -34.18 1.10 -16.87
CA PRO A 611 -34.54 -0.31 -16.98
C PRO A 611 -33.70 -1.08 -18.01
N GLU A 612 -33.29 -0.42 -19.09
CA GLU A 612 -32.39 -0.95 -20.12
C GLU A 612 -30.91 -0.99 -19.72
N GLY A 613 -30.56 -0.54 -18.51
CA GLY A 613 -29.19 -0.42 -18.00
C GLY A 613 -28.48 0.85 -18.44
N LEU A 614 -27.32 1.10 -17.85
CA LEU A 614 -26.51 2.29 -18.11
C LEU A 614 -25.56 2.06 -19.28
N SER A 615 -25.55 2.97 -20.27
CA SER A 615 -24.54 2.91 -21.32
C SER A 615 -23.15 3.31 -20.79
N LEU A 616 -22.08 2.97 -21.51
CA LEU A 616 -20.73 3.43 -21.17
C LEU A 616 -20.65 4.96 -21.13
N GLN A 617 -21.42 5.65 -21.98
CA GLN A 617 -21.49 7.11 -22.01
C GLN A 617 -22.21 7.67 -20.79
N ASP A 618 -23.30 7.04 -20.34
CA ASP A 618 -23.99 7.43 -19.10
C ASP A 618 -23.08 7.26 -17.89
N LEU A 619 -22.42 6.11 -17.77
CA LEU A 619 -21.43 5.87 -16.72
C LEU A 619 -20.32 6.91 -16.75
N THR A 620 -19.78 7.23 -17.93
CA THR A 620 -18.71 8.22 -18.08
C THR A 620 -19.16 9.61 -17.66
N ARG A 621 -20.34 10.05 -18.11
CA ARG A 621 -20.90 11.37 -17.78
C ARG A 621 -21.12 11.55 -16.29
N GLU A 622 -21.72 10.56 -15.64
CA GLU A 622 -22.02 10.65 -14.21
C GLU A 622 -20.76 10.44 -13.35
N LEU A 623 -19.80 9.63 -13.80
CA LEU A 623 -18.50 9.51 -13.14
C LEU A 623 -17.69 10.80 -13.24
N TYR A 624 -17.69 11.48 -14.39
CA TYR A 624 -17.10 12.81 -14.54
C TYR A 624 -17.63 13.80 -13.48
N ARG A 625 -18.95 13.82 -13.24
CA ARG A 625 -19.57 14.67 -12.21
C ARG A 625 -19.14 14.26 -10.81
N LEU A 626 -19.14 12.96 -10.52
CA LEU A 626 -18.76 12.44 -9.20
C LEU A 626 -17.29 12.73 -8.87
N LEU A 627 -16.39 12.65 -9.85
CA LEU A 627 -14.97 12.97 -9.68
C LEU A 627 -14.76 14.45 -9.29
N ARG A 628 -15.56 15.36 -9.85
CA ARG A 628 -15.56 16.79 -9.47
C ARG A 628 -16.16 17.01 -8.09
N GLU A 629 -17.32 16.39 -7.81
CA GLU A 629 -18.03 16.50 -6.52
C GLU A 629 -17.15 16.05 -5.35
N LYS A 630 -16.35 15.00 -5.54
CA LYS A 630 -15.46 14.44 -4.51
C LYS A 630 -14.04 15.02 -4.53
N GLU A 631 -13.77 16.06 -5.32
CA GLU A 631 -12.44 16.67 -5.45
C GLU A 631 -11.32 15.65 -5.78
N MET A 632 -11.65 14.64 -6.60
CA MET A 632 -10.72 13.57 -7.00
C MET A 632 -9.76 13.99 -8.12
N VAL A 633 -9.89 15.21 -8.63
CA VAL A 633 -9.14 15.77 -9.74
C VAL A 633 -8.53 17.11 -9.35
N GLU A 634 -7.37 17.43 -9.92
CA GLU A 634 -6.71 18.70 -9.63
C GLU A 634 -7.62 19.88 -9.98
N PRO A 635 -7.68 20.95 -9.16
CA PRO A 635 -8.59 22.08 -9.38
C PRO A 635 -8.42 22.73 -10.77
N HIS A 636 -7.20 22.74 -11.29
CA HIS A 636 -6.84 23.30 -12.59
C HIS A 636 -7.03 22.32 -13.77
N ALA A 637 -7.50 21.09 -13.53
CA ALA A 637 -7.73 20.12 -14.60
C ALA A 637 -8.83 20.61 -15.56
N SER A 638 -8.54 20.57 -16.87
CA SER A 638 -9.52 20.95 -17.90
C SER A 638 -10.71 19.98 -17.92
N GLU A 639 -11.86 20.42 -18.45
CA GLU A 639 -13.03 19.54 -18.62
C GLU A 639 -12.71 18.30 -19.46
N LEU A 640 -11.96 18.48 -20.55
CA LEU A 640 -11.53 17.39 -21.42
C LEU A 640 -10.68 16.36 -20.66
N THR A 641 -9.74 16.81 -19.84
CA THR A 641 -8.87 15.94 -19.05
C THR A 641 -9.67 15.08 -18.07
N VAL A 642 -10.63 15.68 -17.36
CA VAL A 642 -11.48 14.94 -16.41
C VAL A 642 -12.40 13.96 -17.14
N TRP A 643 -12.95 14.36 -18.29
CA TRP A 643 -13.79 13.49 -19.11
C TRP A 643 -13.01 12.26 -19.62
N GLN A 644 -11.83 12.46 -20.20
CA GLN A 644 -10.96 11.38 -20.65
C GLN A 644 -10.56 10.46 -19.50
N GLY A 645 -10.28 11.02 -18.32
CA GLY A 645 -10.04 10.25 -17.10
C GLY A 645 -11.22 9.37 -16.71
N ALA A 646 -12.44 9.92 -16.64
CA ALA A 646 -13.65 9.15 -16.36
C ALA A 646 -13.89 8.05 -17.39
N MET A 647 -13.73 8.37 -18.68
CA MET A 647 -13.88 7.42 -19.79
C MET A 647 -12.87 6.28 -19.68
N LYS A 648 -11.62 6.58 -19.33
CA LYS A 648 -10.56 5.58 -19.12
C LYS A 648 -10.95 4.60 -18.02
N LEU A 649 -11.49 5.08 -16.89
CA LEU A 649 -11.94 4.20 -15.79
C LEU A 649 -13.07 3.25 -16.25
N VAL A 650 -14.08 3.77 -16.94
CA VAL A 650 -15.22 2.97 -17.44
C VAL A 650 -14.76 1.93 -18.46
N TYR A 651 -13.93 2.32 -19.44
CA TYR A 651 -13.43 1.38 -20.44
C TYR A 651 -12.46 0.35 -19.87
N ARG A 652 -11.65 0.69 -18.86
CA ARG A 652 -10.78 -0.28 -18.16
C ARG A 652 -11.59 -1.33 -17.42
N GLU A 653 -12.72 -0.98 -16.80
CA GLU A 653 -13.64 -1.97 -16.21
C GLU A 653 -14.35 -2.80 -17.29
N PHE A 654 -14.84 -2.15 -18.36
CA PHE A 654 -15.48 -2.82 -19.48
C PHE A 654 -14.56 -3.80 -20.23
N LEU A 655 -13.26 -3.48 -20.32
CA LEU A 655 -12.25 -4.26 -21.03
C LEU A 655 -11.22 -4.86 -20.06
N THR A 656 -11.61 -5.15 -18.83
CA THR A 656 -10.67 -5.67 -17.82
C THR A 656 -10.16 -7.07 -18.19
N ASP A 657 -8.86 -7.32 -17.94
CA ASP A 657 -8.22 -8.64 -18.02
C ASP A 657 -8.41 -9.45 -16.72
N GLU A 658 -8.88 -8.80 -15.66
CA GLU A 658 -9.00 -9.39 -14.32
C GLU A 658 -10.46 -9.71 -13.97
N ARG A 659 -11.11 -10.50 -14.84
CA ARG A 659 -12.56 -10.77 -14.77
C ARG A 659 -13.05 -11.36 -13.45
N ARG A 660 -12.21 -12.01 -12.63
CA ARG A 660 -12.63 -12.55 -11.32
C ARG A 660 -12.82 -11.47 -10.25
N ILE A 661 -12.11 -10.34 -10.38
CA ILE A 661 -12.15 -9.22 -9.43
C ILE A 661 -12.79 -7.98 -10.04
N SER A 662 -13.44 -8.10 -11.20
CA SER A 662 -14.25 -7.03 -11.77
C SER A 662 -15.60 -6.90 -11.04
N LEU A 663 -16.34 -5.83 -11.29
CA LEU A 663 -17.70 -5.66 -10.73
C LEU A 663 -18.63 -6.81 -11.12
N GLU A 664 -18.48 -7.33 -12.34
CA GLU A 664 -19.18 -8.52 -12.80
C GLU A 664 -18.66 -9.80 -12.11
N GLY A 665 -17.35 -9.94 -11.97
CA GLY A 665 -16.71 -11.12 -11.37
C GLY A 665 -17.04 -11.36 -9.91
N VAL A 666 -17.29 -10.29 -9.16
CA VAL A 666 -17.66 -10.35 -7.74
C VAL A 666 -19.17 -10.30 -7.50
N GLY A 667 -19.98 -10.22 -8.56
CA GLY A 667 -21.44 -10.30 -8.48
C GLY A 667 -22.14 -8.99 -8.12
N LEU A 668 -21.53 -7.84 -8.38
CA LEU A 668 -22.13 -6.52 -8.13
C LEU A 668 -22.82 -5.91 -9.35
N GLY A 669 -22.50 -6.41 -10.54
CA GLY A 669 -23.14 -5.98 -11.78
C GLY A 669 -23.06 -7.02 -12.88
N ARG A 670 -23.65 -6.71 -14.04
CA ARG A 670 -23.53 -7.50 -15.26
C ARG A 670 -23.46 -6.60 -16.49
N TRP A 671 -22.69 -7.02 -17.47
CA TRP A 671 -22.70 -6.42 -18.80
C TRP A 671 -23.70 -7.14 -19.69
N SER A 672 -24.54 -6.39 -20.39
CA SER A 672 -25.51 -6.89 -21.35
C SER A 672 -25.43 -6.10 -22.65
N VAL A 673 -26.10 -6.59 -23.69
CA VAL A 673 -26.25 -5.90 -24.96
C VAL A 673 -27.70 -5.45 -25.09
N ARG A 674 -27.91 -4.16 -25.36
CA ARG A 674 -29.19 -3.67 -25.86
C ARG A 674 -29.25 -4.00 -27.35
N TRP A 675 -29.87 -5.12 -27.70
CA TRP A 675 -29.95 -5.54 -29.10
C TRP A 675 -30.69 -4.49 -29.95
N PRO A 676 -30.14 -4.10 -31.11
CA PRO A 676 -30.85 -3.21 -32.04
C PRO A 676 -32.15 -3.83 -32.54
N SER A 677 -33.14 -3.00 -32.88
CA SER A 677 -34.47 -3.48 -33.31
C SER A 677 -34.47 -4.31 -34.60
N TRP A 678 -33.44 -4.17 -35.43
CA TRP A 678 -33.22 -4.94 -36.67
C TRP A 678 -32.48 -6.27 -36.42
N TYR A 679 -32.13 -6.58 -35.19
CA TYR A 679 -31.43 -7.81 -34.86
C TYR A 679 -32.42 -8.92 -34.46
N ARG A 680 -32.15 -10.14 -34.92
CA ARG A 680 -33.00 -11.33 -34.69
C ARG A 680 -32.13 -12.48 -34.19
N ILE A 681 -32.72 -13.40 -33.43
CA ILE A 681 -32.05 -14.65 -33.05
C ILE A 681 -31.82 -15.48 -34.34
N PRO A 682 -30.57 -15.85 -34.67
CA PRO A 682 -30.29 -16.69 -35.83
C PRO A 682 -30.95 -18.07 -35.69
N LYS A 683 -31.66 -18.50 -36.74
CA LYS A 683 -32.41 -19.77 -36.76
C LYS A 683 -31.54 -21.00 -36.47
N VAL A 684 -30.25 -20.94 -36.80
CA VAL A 684 -29.28 -22.03 -36.59
C VAL A 684 -29.31 -22.56 -35.16
N PHE A 685 -29.56 -21.72 -34.15
CA PHE A 685 -29.59 -22.16 -32.75
C PHE A 685 -30.92 -22.78 -32.30
N LEU A 686 -32.01 -22.50 -33.01
CA LEU A 686 -33.35 -23.02 -32.69
C LEU A 686 -33.59 -24.39 -33.33
N GLU A 687 -32.81 -24.74 -34.35
CA GLU A 687 -32.93 -25.97 -35.13
C GLU A 687 -31.90 -27.03 -34.68
N PRO A 688 -32.10 -28.32 -35.02
CA PRO A 688 -31.11 -29.37 -34.79
C PRO A 688 -29.76 -29.03 -35.47
N PRO A 689 -28.61 -29.32 -34.83
CA PRO A 689 -28.43 -30.09 -33.60
C PRO A 689 -28.50 -29.29 -32.29
N TRP A 690 -28.75 -27.98 -32.32
CA TRP A 690 -28.63 -27.11 -31.14
C TRP A 690 -29.87 -27.13 -30.25
N ASN A 691 -31.06 -27.03 -30.88
CA ASN A 691 -32.38 -27.05 -30.24
C ASN A 691 -32.45 -26.19 -28.96
N LEU A 692 -31.92 -24.96 -29.03
CA LEU A 692 -31.95 -24.03 -27.89
C LEU A 692 -33.30 -23.32 -27.80
N SER A 693 -33.74 -23.00 -26.59
CA SER A 693 -34.84 -22.04 -26.43
C SER A 693 -34.43 -20.64 -26.90
N GLU A 694 -35.38 -19.76 -27.19
CA GLU A 694 -35.07 -18.37 -27.60
C GLU A 694 -34.19 -17.66 -26.54
N GLN A 695 -34.47 -17.87 -25.26
CA GLN A 695 -33.69 -17.31 -24.16
C GLN A 695 -32.26 -17.86 -24.12
N GLU A 696 -32.07 -19.17 -24.29
CA GLU A 696 -30.75 -19.79 -24.33
C GLU A 696 -29.95 -19.36 -25.57
N ALA A 697 -30.63 -19.20 -26.70
CA ALA A 697 -30.01 -18.69 -27.93
C ALA A 697 -29.56 -17.23 -27.77
N GLU A 698 -30.36 -16.39 -27.11
CA GLU A 698 -29.97 -15.01 -26.79
C GLU A 698 -28.77 -14.97 -25.83
N HIS A 699 -28.78 -15.77 -24.77
CA HIS A 699 -27.62 -15.89 -23.86
C HIS A 699 -26.38 -16.36 -24.61
N LEU A 700 -26.51 -17.34 -25.52
CA LEU A 700 -25.39 -17.83 -26.32
C LEU A 700 -24.85 -16.74 -27.25
N LEU A 701 -25.71 -15.97 -27.91
CA LEU A 701 -25.29 -14.83 -28.73
C LEU A 701 -24.54 -13.78 -27.90
N LEU A 702 -25.03 -13.45 -26.70
CA LEU A 702 -24.34 -12.56 -25.78
C LEU A 702 -22.94 -13.10 -25.44
N LEU A 703 -22.79 -14.38 -25.11
CA LEU A 703 -21.49 -15.00 -24.82
C LEU A 703 -20.53 -14.97 -26.02
N LEU A 704 -21.04 -15.17 -27.24
CA LEU A 704 -20.24 -15.11 -28.46
C LEU A 704 -19.74 -13.69 -28.73
N VAL A 705 -20.57 -12.66 -28.57
CA VAL A 705 -20.14 -11.26 -28.70
C VAL A 705 -19.23 -10.86 -27.53
N ASP A 706 -19.51 -11.32 -26.31
CA ASP A 706 -18.65 -11.08 -25.13
C ASP A 706 -17.23 -11.61 -25.33
N SER A 707 -17.08 -12.69 -26.09
CA SER A 707 -15.75 -13.19 -26.47
C SER A 707 -14.99 -12.21 -27.38
N MET A 708 -15.68 -11.41 -28.21
CA MET A 708 -15.04 -10.31 -28.96
C MET A 708 -14.60 -9.20 -28.02
N ARG A 709 -15.43 -8.83 -27.04
CA ARG A 709 -15.07 -7.90 -25.96
C ARG A 709 -13.83 -8.37 -25.20
N GLY A 710 -13.80 -9.64 -24.80
CA GLY A 710 -12.66 -10.27 -24.11
C GLY A 710 -11.39 -10.38 -24.95
N GLN A 711 -11.50 -10.32 -26.28
CA GLN A 711 -10.34 -10.32 -27.18
C GLN A 711 -9.92 -8.91 -27.61
N GLY A 712 -10.58 -7.86 -27.09
CA GLY A 712 -10.27 -6.47 -27.45
C GLY A 712 -10.78 -6.06 -28.84
N ALA A 713 -11.69 -6.83 -29.44
CA ALA A 713 -12.32 -6.50 -30.73
C ALA A 713 -13.51 -5.54 -30.52
N VAL A 714 -13.23 -4.38 -29.93
CA VAL A 714 -14.20 -3.36 -29.54
C VAL A 714 -13.75 -2.01 -30.09
N GLU A 715 -14.71 -1.26 -30.62
CA GLU A 715 -14.49 0.12 -31.02
C GLU A 715 -14.75 1.07 -29.83
N ILE A 716 -13.78 1.93 -29.53
CA ILE A 716 -13.89 2.94 -28.47
C ILE A 716 -14.68 4.13 -29.03
N ARG A 717 -15.76 4.50 -28.35
CA ARG A 717 -16.69 5.55 -28.77
C ARG A 717 -16.73 6.66 -27.73
N ALA A 718 -16.77 7.90 -28.22
CA ALA A 718 -16.97 9.10 -27.41
C ALA A 718 -18.07 9.97 -28.04
N PRO A 719 -18.87 10.67 -27.22
CA PRO A 719 -19.82 11.66 -27.71
C PRO A 719 -19.09 12.94 -28.14
N GLU A 720 -19.58 13.60 -29.20
CA GLU A 720 -19.10 14.93 -29.57
C GLU A 720 -19.34 15.94 -28.42
N PRO A 721 -18.42 16.88 -28.17
CA PRO A 721 -17.20 17.20 -28.94
C PRO A 721 -15.93 16.43 -28.48
N TYR A 722 -16.06 15.42 -27.62
CA TYR A 722 -14.90 14.74 -27.02
C TYR A 722 -14.29 13.70 -27.98
N PRO A 723 -12.96 13.66 -28.13
CA PRO A 723 -12.30 12.63 -28.92
C PRO A 723 -12.34 11.26 -28.20
N PRO A 724 -12.41 10.14 -28.95
CA PRO A 724 -12.27 8.82 -28.37
C PRO A 724 -10.85 8.59 -27.84
N LEU A 725 -10.74 7.74 -26.80
CA LEU A 725 -9.44 7.30 -26.30
C LEU A 725 -8.74 6.39 -27.31
N SER A 726 -7.43 6.55 -27.42
CA SER A 726 -6.55 5.56 -28.04
C SER A 726 -6.42 4.32 -27.16
N TRP A 727 -6.14 3.17 -27.77
CA TRP A 727 -6.01 1.92 -27.02
C TRP A 727 -4.85 1.95 -26.01
N SER A 728 -3.74 2.62 -26.33
CA SER A 728 -2.59 2.78 -25.45
C SER A 728 -2.91 3.55 -24.17
N GLU A 729 -3.86 4.50 -24.22
CA GLU A 729 -4.28 5.26 -23.04
C GLU A 729 -5.00 4.40 -21.99
N LEU A 730 -5.55 3.25 -22.39
CA LEU A 730 -6.21 2.31 -21.47
C LEU A 730 -5.22 1.47 -20.65
N GLU A 731 -3.93 1.42 -21.05
CA GLU A 731 -2.87 0.68 -20.35
C GLU A 731 -3.21 -0.80 -20.12
N LEU A 732 -3.90 -1.42 -21.09
CA LEU A 732 -4.24 -2.85 -21.07
C LEU A 732 -3.07 -3.67 -21.63
N LEU A 733 -2.88 -4.90 -21.11
CA LEU A 733 -1.81 -5.79 -21.55
C LEU A 733 -2.05 -6.31 -22.98
N ARG A 734 -3.31 -6.49 -23.35
CA ARG A 734 -3.71 -6.97 -24.68
C ARG A 734 -3.83 -5.84 -25.70
N PRO A 735 -3.51 -6.07 -26.99
CA PRO A 735 -3.74 -5.10 -28.06
C PRO A 735 -5.21 -5.01 -28.46
N GLN A 736 -5.59 -3.91 -29.12
CA GLN A 736 -6.88 -3.82 -29.81
C GLN A 736 -6.86 -4.75 -31.01
N THR A 737 -7.89 -5.59 -31.13
CA THR A 737 -7.94 -6.57 -32.22
C THR A 737 -9.05 -6.27 -33.23
N ILE A 738 -8.97 -6.94 -34.36
CA ILE A 738 -9.97 -6.94 -35.43
C ILE A 738 -10.40 -8.39 -35.67
N MET A 739 -11.72 -8.61 -35.68
CA MET A 739 -12.30 -9.93 -35.89
C MET A 739 -12.66 -10.15 -37.36
N ARG A 740 -12.41 -11.34 -37.91
CA ARG A 740 -12.75 -11.70 -39.30
C ARG A 740 -13.09 -13.17 -39.47
N ILE A 741 -13.69 -13.54 -40.60
CA ILE A 741 -13.76 -14.94 -41.05
C ILE A 741 -12.44 -15.37 -41.69
N GLY A 742 -12.10 -16.65 -41.52
CA GLY A 742 -10.93 -17.30 -42.09
C GLY A 742 -9.72 -17.28 -41.15
N PRO A 743 -8.57 -17.83 -41.60
CA PRO A 743 -7.37 -17.89 -40.77
C PRO A 743 -6.89 -16.48 -40.41
N PRO A 744 -6.26 -16.30 -39.23
CA PRO A 744 -5.65 -15.02 -38.88
C PRO A 744 -4.60 -14.67 -39.96
N LYS A 745 -4.55 -13.40 -40.39
CA LYS A 745 -3.38 -12.91 -41.13
C LYS A 745 -2.15 -13.06 -40.23
N ARG A 746 -0.93 -13.15 -40.80
CA ARG A 746 0.36 -13.11 -40.07
C ARG A 746 0.62 -11.75 -39.36
N GLN A 747 -0.42 -11.12 -38.83
CA GLN A 747 -0.40 -9.85 -38.14
C GLN A 747 -1.04 -10.02 -36.75
N PRO A 748 -0.41 -9.50 -35.69
CA PRO A 748 -0.78 -9.81 -34.31
C PRO A 748 -2.15 -9.26 -33.89
N ASN A 749 -2.73 -8.31 -34.63
CA ASN A 749 -4.00 -7.65 -34.28
C ASN A 749 -5.23 -8.34 -34.88
N PHE A 750 -5.07 -9.35 -35.73
CA PHE A 750 -6.21 -10.07 -36.31
C PHE A 750 -6.56 -11.31 -35.50
N ARG A 751 -7.86 -11.55 -35.33
CA ARG A 751 -8.40 -12.76 -34.69
C ARG A 751 -9.45 -13.40 -35.59
N SER A 752 -9.47 -14.73 -35.62
CA SER A 752 -10.44 -15.51 -36.37
C SER A 752 -11.74 -15.65 -35.59
N TRP A 753 -12.87 -15.39 -36.24
CA TRP A 753 -14.21 -15.59 -35.69
C TRP A 753 -14.58 -17.09 -35.67
N ASP A 754 -14.34 -17.77 -36.79
CA ASP A 754 -14.75 -19.15 -37.10
C ASP A 754 -13.63 -20.19 -36.93
N GLY A 755 -12.49 -19.80 -36.38
CA GLY A 755 -11.37 -20.71 -36.11
C GLY A 755 -11.79 -21.88 -35.20
N PRO A 756 -11.51 -23.15 -35.58
CA PRO A 756 -11.96 -24.34 -34.86
C PRO A 756 -11.41 -24.43 -33.43
N ASN A 757 -10.27 -23.81 -33.15
CA ASN A 757 -9.61 -23.88 -31.86
C ASN A 757 -9.85 -22.64 -30.98
N THR A 758 -10.68 -21.71 -31.45
CA THR A 758 -11.07 -20.51 -30.71
C THR A 758 -11.91 -20.86 -29.47
N ALA A 759 -11.89 -20.00 -28.44
CA ALA A 759 -12.72 -20.19 -27.25
C ALA A 759 -14.22 -20.29 -27.57
N ARG A 760 -14.69 -19.56 -28.60
CA ARG A 760 -16.07 -19.65 -29.11
C ARG A 760 -16.38 -21.04 -29.64
N ALA A 761 -15.56 -21.55 -30.58
CA ALA A 761 -15.76 -22.85 -31.18
C ALA A 761 -15.69 -23.98 -30.15
N LYS A 762 -14.73 -23.89 -29.21
CA LYS A 762 -14.61 -24.84 -28.09
C LYS A 762 -15.83 -24.84 -27.16
N PHE A 763 -16.40 -23.67 -26.85
CA PHE A 763 -17.63 -23.58 -26.05
C PHE A 763 -18.85 -24.17 -26.79
N LEU A 764 -18.97 -23.90 -28.10
CA LEU A 764 -20.01 -24.50 -28.93
C LEU A 764 -19.85 -26.02 -29.03
N LYS A 765 -18.63 -26.54 -29.22
CA LYS A 765 -18.32 -27.97 -29.13
C LYS A 765 -18.77 -28.54 -27.80
N LYS A 766 -18.45 -27.88 -26.69
CA LYS A 766 -18.83 -28.30 -25.33
C LYS A 766 -20.35 -28.50 -25.18
N ILE A 767 -21.16 -27.60 -25.76
CA ILE A 767 -22.62 -27.73 -25.76
C ILE A 767 -23.10 -28.98 -26.51
N LEU A 768 -22.48 -29.31 -27.65
CA LEU A 768 -22.85 -30.46 -28.49
C LEU A 768 -22.34 -31.79 -27.95
N LEU A 769 -21.13 -31.81 -27.39
CA LEU A 769 -20.56 -32.98 -26.70
C LEU A 769 -21.45 -33.39 -25.51
N GLY A 770 -21.96 -32.43 -24.74
CA GLY A 770 -22.93 -32.68 -23.67
C GLY A 770 -24.27 -33.27 -24.15
N GLN A 771 -24.55 -33.24 -25.45
CA GLN A 771 -25.72 -33.85 -26.09
C GLN A 771 -25.41 -35.20 -26.76
N GLY A 772 -24.19 -35.73 -26.58
CA GLY A 772 -23.77 -37.02 -27.13
C GLY A 772 -23.37 -36.99 -28.61
N ILE A 773 -23.12 -35.80 -29.18
CA ILE A 773 -22.61 -35.67 -30.55
C ILE A 773 -21.11 -35.97 -30.56
N ASP A 774 -20.65 -36.70 -31.58
CA ASP A 774 -19.24 -37.02 -31.78
C ASP A 774 -18.37 -35.75 -31.90
N GLU A 775 -17.12 -35.81 -31.43
CA GLU A 775 -16.25 -34.64 -31.34
C GLU A 775 -15.96 -33.96 -32.68
N GLU A 776 -15.74 -34.74 -33.74
CA GLU A 776 -15.43 -34.20 -35.06
C GLU A 776 -16.68 -33.58 -35.70
N GLN A 777 -17.83 -34.21 -35.50
CA GLN A 777 -19.13 -33.65 -35.91
C GLN A 777 -19.43 -32.35 -35.14
N ALA A 778 -19.21 -32.34 -33.82
CA ALA A 778 -19.41 -31.17 -32.98
C ALA A 778 -18.52 -29.99 -33.43
N LYS A 779 -17.26 -30.26 -33.80
CA LYS A 779 -16.33 -29.27 -34.35
C LYS A 779 -16.86 -28.66 -35.66
N GLN A 780 -17.31 -29.50 -36.59
CA GLN A 780 -17.86 -29.05 -37.87
C GLN A 780 -19.14 -28.22 -37.69
N HIS A 781 -20.06 -28.67 -36.83
CA HIS A 781 -21.28 -27.93 -36.51
C HIS A 781 -20.97 -26.57 -35.86
N ALA A 782 -20.02 -26.52 -34.92
CA ALA A 782 -19.61 -25.29 -34.26
C ALA A 782 -19.05 -24.25 -35.25
N VAL A 783 -18.11 -24.64 -36.11
CA VAL A 783 -17.52 -23.74 -37.13
C VAL A 783 -18.58 -23.25 -38.11
N ARG A 784 -19.47 -24.16 -38.57
CA ARG A 784 -20.57 -23.79 -39.46
C ARG A 784 -21.52 -22.77 -38.82
N ALA A 785 -21.93 -23.01 -37.57
CA ALA A 785 -22.80 -22.08 -36.84
C ALA A 785 -22.16 -20.69 -36.70
N LEU A 786 -20.85 -20.62 -36.40
CA LEU A 786 -20.14 -19.34 -36.32
C LEU A 786 -20.19 -18.58 -37.66
N ARG A 787 -20.00 -19.27 -38.80
CA ARG A 787 -20.11 -18.63 -40.13
C ARG A 787 -21.51 -18.10 -40.41
N GLU A 788 -22.54 -18.92 -40.15
CA GLU A 788 -23.93 -18.52 -40.35
C GLU A 788 -24.32 -17.32 -39.48
N ILE A 789 -23.84 -17.27 -38.23
CA ILE A 789 -24.05 -16.13 -37.32
C ILE A 789 -23.36 -14.86 -37.84
N TRP A 790 -22.13 -14.99 -38.34
CA TRP A 790 -21.41 -13.85 -38.91
C TRP A 790 -22.13 -13.28 -40.13
N GLU A 791 -22.63 -14.15 -41.01
CA GLU A 791 -23.45 -13.76 -42.16
C GLU A 791 -24.75 -13.10 -41.72
N ALA A 792 -25.44 -13.65 -40.71
CA ALA A 792 -26.63 -13.05 -40.13
C ALA A 792 -26.37 -11.64 -39.59
N PHE A 793 -25.31 -11.46 -38.78
CA PHE A 793 -24.94 -10.13 -38.25
C PHE A 793 -24.61 -9.16 -39.39
N THR A 794 -23.95 -9.65 -40.44
CA THR A 794 -23.67 -8.85 -41.63
C THR A 794 -24.94 -8.35 -42.31
N SER A 795 -25.93 -9.23 -42.46
CA SER A 795 -27.22 -8.89 -43.05
C SER A 795 -27.94 -7.87 -42.18
N TYR A 796 -28.04 -8.13 -40.87
CA TYR A 796 -28.73 -7.24 -39.93
C TYR A 796 -28.08 -5.85 -39.88
N ASP A 797 -26.74 -5.76 -39.88
CA ASP A 797 -26.03 -4.47 -39.91
C ASP A 797 -26.21 -3.68 -41.22
N ASN A 798 -26.67 -4.31 -42.30
CA ASN A 798 -27.04 -3.59 -43.52
C ASN A 798 -28.43 -2.92 -43.40
N GLU A 799 -29.27 -3.36 -42.45
CA GLU A 799 -30.55 -2.75 -42.12
C GLU A 799 -30.42 -1.56 -41.16
N ALA A 800 -29.23 -1.34 -40.59
CA ALA A 800 -28.96 -0.23 -39.68
C ALA A 800 -29.17 1.14 -40.40
N PRO A 801 -29.91 2.09 -39.78
CA PRO A 801 -30.20 3.39 -40.41
C PRO A 801 -28.96 4.21 -40.78
N LEU A 802 -27.88 4.07 -39.98
CA LEU A 802 -26.60 4.74 -40.19
C LEU A 802 -25.46 3.74 -39.96
N ALA A 803 -24.37 3.88 -40.71
CA ALA A 803 -23.19 3.03 -40.54
C ALA A 803 -22.62 3.10 -39.12
N ALA A 804 -22.70 4.26 -38.46
CA ALA A 804 -22.25 4.47 -37.09
C ALA A 804 -23.13 3.77 -36.03
N HIS A 805 -24.36 3.37 -36.38
CA HIS A 805 -25.30 2.65 -35.52
C HIS A 805 -25.20 1.12 -35.66
N ARG A 806 -24.40 0.61 -36.60
CA ARG A 806 -24.17 -0.83 -36.72
C ARG A 806 -23.70 -1.43 -35.40
N PHE A 807 -24.10 -2.66 -35.15
CA PHE A 807 -23.64 -3.43 -34.02
C PHE A 807 -22.19 -3.89 -34.22
N LEU A 808 -21.85 -4.38 -35.42
CA LEU A 808 -20.46 -4.62 -35.81
C LEU A 808 -19.98 -3.56 -36.81
N LEU A 809 -19.06 -2.72 -36.35
CA LEU A 809 -18.43 -1.69 -37.18
C LEU A 809 -17.37 -2.32 -38.08
N ARG A 810 -17.35 -1.92 -39.35
CA ARG A 810 -16.34 -2.36 -40.32
C ARG A 810 -15.05 -1.58 -40.09
N VAL A 811 -13.96 -2.28 -39.87
CA VAL A 811 -12.62 -1.72 -39.67
C VAL A 811 -11.66 -2.55 -40.52
N GLU A 812 -11.00 -1.90 -41.48
CA GLU A 812 -10.18 -2.57 -42.50
C GLU A 812 -10.96 -3.70 -43.20
N ASP A 813 -10.46 -4.93 -43.17
CA ASP A 813 -11.09 -6.14 -43.74
C ASP A 813 -11.79 -7.01 -42.68
N GLY A 814 -12.02 -6.48 -41.48
CA GLY A 814 -12.73 -7.15 -40.41
C GLY A 814 -13.71 -6.24 -39.66
N ARG A 815 -14.02 -6.60 -38.40
CA ARG A 815 -15.02 -5.91 -37.59
C ARG A 815 -14.64 -5.79 -36.13
N ARG A 816 -15.24 -4.80 -35.48
CA ARG A 816 -15.23 -4.57 -34.04
C ARG A 816 -16.64 -4.34 -33.53
N VAL A 817 -16.88 -4.74 -32.28
CA VAL A 817 -18.16 -4.50 -31.61
C VAL A 817 -18.28 -3.02 -31.28
N ASN A 818 -19.44 -2.44 -31.59
CA ASN A 818 -19.78 -1.09 -31.20
C ASN A 818 -20.15 -1.03 -29.71
N SER A 819 -19.35 -0.30 -28.94
CA SER A 819 -19.52 -0.15 -27.48
C SER A 819 -20.79 0.60 -27.09
N ASP A 820 -21.40 1.40 -27.98
CA ASP A 820 -22.63 2.16 -27.69
C ASP A 820 -23.85 1.27 -27.41
N TRP A 821 -23.81 -0.02 -27.79
CA TRP A 821 -24.88 -0.99 -27.55
C TRP A 821 -24.75 -1.75 -26.22
N TRP A 822 -23.65 -1.58 -25.50
CA TRP A 822 -23.43 -2.27 -24.22
C TRP A 822 -24.07 -1.52 -23.05
N ARG A 823 -24.60 -2.28 -22.10
CA ARG A 823 -25.28 -1.77 -20.92
C ARG A 823 -24.74 -2.44 -19.67
N PHE A 824 -24.57 -1.65 -18.62
CA PHE A 824 -24.23 -2.13 -17.29
C PHE A 824 -25.47 -2.12 -16.41
N HIS A 825 -25.75 -3.25 -15.77
CA HIS A 825 -26.82 -3.37 -14.78
C HIS A 825 -26.20 -3.68 -13.42
N VAL A 826 -26.68 -3.00 -12.38
CA VAL A 826 -26.37 -3.36 -10.99
C VAL A 826 -27.20 -4.57 -10.62
N LEU A 827 -26.58 -5.51 -9.90
CA LEU A 827 -27.29 -6.67 -9.35
C LEU A 827 -27.74 -6.36 -7.92
N SER A 828 -28.98 -6.75 -7.63
CA SER A 828 -29.64 -6.66 -6.33
C SER A 828 -29.52 -7.99 -5.58
N SER A 829 -29.87 -8.02 -4.29
CA SER A 829 -29.78 -9.21 -3.43
C SER A 829 -30.57 -10.42 -3.95
N ASP A 830 -31.64 -10.15 -4.69
CA ASP A 830 -32.60 -11.14 -5.19
C ASP A 830 -32.25 -11.62 -6.61
N ASP A 831 -31.31 -10.95 -7.27
CA ASP A 831 -30.83 -11.38 -8.58
C ASP A 831 -30.08 -12.71 -8.46
N VAL A 832 -30.07 -13.44 -9.58
CA VAL A 832 -29.41 -14.75 -9.69
C VAL A 832 -28.14 -14.60 -10.53
N ALA A 833 -27.03 -15.10 -9.98
CA ALA A 833 -25.81 -15.36 -10.73
C ALA A 833 -25.56 -16.87 -10.78
N TYR A 834 -24.61 -17.30 -11.60
CA TYR A 834 -24.27 -18.71 -11.76
C TYR A 834 -22.83 -18.94 -11.30
N ARG A 835 -22.61 -19.88 -10.38
CA ARG A 835 -21.27 -20.26 -9.89
C ARG A 835 -20.90 -21.60 -10.47
N CYS A 836 -19.75 -21.68 -11.14
CA CYS A 836 -19.19 -22.97 -11.59
C CYS A 836 -18.70 -23.78 -10.39
N GLU A 837 -19.14 -25.03 -10.29
CA GLU A 837 -18.76 -25.92 -9.17
C GLU A 837 -17.32 -26.42 -9.27
N THR A 838 -16.70 -26.37 -10.46
CA THR A 838 -15.31 -26.81 -10.68
C THR A 838 -14.31 -25.66 -10.55
N CYS A 839 -14.49 -24.55 -11.28
CA CYS A 839 -13.51 -23.45 -11.27
C CYS A 839 -13.89 -22.28 -10.33
N GLY A 840 -15.06 -22.34 -9.69
CA GLY A 840 -15.55 -21.30 -8.79
C GLY A 840 -15.87 -19.96 -9.45
N ARG A 841 -15.84 -19.87 -10.79
CA ARG A 841 -16.14 -18.64 -11.52
C ARG A 841 -17.61 -18.27 -11.36
N LEU A 842 -17.86 -17.01 -11.01
CA LEU A 842 -19.17 -16.39 -11.07
C LEU A 842 -19.42 -15.84 -12.48
N GLN A 843 -20.62 -16.06 -13.01
CA GLN A 843 -21.04 -15.58 -14.33
C GLN A 843 -22.49 -15.10 -14.27
N SER A 844 -22.81 -14.09 -15.07
CA SER A 844 -24.12 -13.43 -15.12
C SER A 844 -25.16 -14.20 -15.94
N THR A 845 -24.72 -15.08 -16.84
CA THR A 845 -25.58 -15.89 -17.71
C THR A 845 -25.11 -17.34 -17.77
N ALA A 846 -26.02 -18.25 -18.11
CA ALA A 846 -25.73 -19.67 -18.32
C ALA A 846 -26.48 -20.19 -19.55
N VAL A 847 -25.91 -21.21 -20.20
CA VAL A 847 -26.50 -21.95 -21.31
C VAL A 847 -26.35 -23.45 -20.98
N LYS A 848 -27.46 -24.18 -20.93
CA LYS A 848 -27.51 -25.61 -20.56
C LYS A 848 -26.73 -26.00 -19.28
N ASP A 849 -26.73 -25.12 -18.28
CA ASP A 849 -25.97 -25.28 -17.02
C ASP A 849 -24.46 -25.49 -17.18
N LEU A 850 -23.88 -24.96 -18.26
CA LEU A 850 -22.44 -25.06 -18.53
C LEU A 850 -21.67 -23.81 -18.10
N CYS A 851 -20.47 -24.02 -17.56
CA CYS A 851 -19.51 -22.93 -17.35
C CYS A 851 -19.12 -22.29 -18.70
N VAL A 852 -19.14 -20.95 -18.77
CA VAL A 852 -18.81 -20.17 -19.98
C VAL A 852 -17.36 -20.32 -20.43
N ARG A 853 -16.48 -20.86 -19.57
CA ARG A 853 -15.11 -21.18 -19.97
C ARG A 853 -15.09 -22.43 -20.83
N ALA A 854 -14.62 -22.25 -22.06
CA ALA A 854 -14.45 -23.30 -23.06
C ALA A 854 -13.76 -24.57 -22.53
N ALA A 855 -12.68 -24.41 -21.74
CA ALA A 855 -11.87 -25.52 -21.23
C ALA A 855 -12.33 -26.06 -19.85
N CYS A 856 -13.33 -25.46 -19.20
CA CYS A 856 -13.79 -25.92 -17.90
C CYS A 856 -15.02 -26.82 -18.09
N PRO A 857 -14.99 -28.12 -17.73
CA PRO A 857 -16.14 -29.00 -17.90
C PRO A 857 -17.25 -28.76 -16.86
N GLY A 858 -16.94 -28.02 -15.79
CA GLY A 858 -17.79 -27.89 -14.61
C GLY A 858 -19.21 -27.39 -14.89
N PRO A 859 -20.23 -27.99 -14.24
CA PRO A 859 -21.58 -27.46 -14.25
C PRO A 859 -21.62 -26.14 -13.49
N VAL A 860 -22.62 -25.32 -13.80
CA VAL A 860 -22.91 -24.10 -13.04
C VAL A 860 -24.18 -24.26 -12.25
N LYS A 861 -24.16 -23.71 -11.03
CA LYS A 861 -25.31 -23.66 -10.14
C LYS A 861 -25.81 -22.24 -10.02
N ALA A 862 -27.12 -22.04 -10.13
CA ALA A 862 -27.76 -20.78 -9.82
C ALA A 862 -27.62 -20.47 -8.32
N VAL A 863 -27.19 -19.24 -8.00
CA VAL A 863 -26.99 -18.75 -6.64
C VAL A 863 -27.53 -17.32 -6.57
N CYS A 864 -28.39 -17.04 -5.60
CA CYS A 864 -28.83 -15.67 -5.32
C CYS A 864 -27.65 -14.83 -4.83
N ILE A 865 -27.58 -13.56 -5.24
CA ILE A 865 -26.49 -12.67 -4.82
C ILE A 865 -26.35 -12.57 -3.30
N SER A 866 -27.48 -12.57 -2.58
CA SER A 866 -27.53 -12.60 -1.11
C SER A 866 -26.89 -13.83 -0.44
N GLN A 867 -26.73 -14.94 -1.18
CA GLN A 867 -26.18 -16.20 -0.67
C GLN A 867 -24.70 -16.40 -1.01
N LEU A 868 -24.08 -15.42 -1.70
CA LEU A 868 -22.68 -15.50 -2.06
C LEU A 868 -21.78 -15.38 -0.81
N GLU A 869 -20.80 -16.27 -0.67
CA GLU A 869 -19.77 -16.23 0.38
C GLU A 869 -19.05 -14.88 0.42
N PRO A 870 -18.66 -14.35 1.60
CA PRO A 870 -17.94 -13.08 1.74
C PRO A 870 -16.75 -12.96 0.77
N ASN A 871 -16.54 -11.77 0.21
CA ASN A 871 -15.49 -11.55 -0.78
C ASN A 871 -14.83 -10.18 -0.55
N HIS A 872 -13.53 -10.21 -0.28
CA HIS A 872 -12.75 -9.01 0.03
C HIS A 872 -12.92 -7.86 -0.97
N TYR A 873 -12.88 -8.15 -2.28
CA TYR A 873 -13.01 -7.11 -3.30
C TYR A 873 -14.42 -6.56 -3.37
N ARG A 874 -15.45 -7.41 -3.22
CA ARG A 874 -16.84 -6.95 -3.15
C ARG A 874 -17.03 -5.99 -1.97
N ASP A 875 -16.58 -6.38 -0.79
CA ASP A 875 -16.71 -5.58 0.43
C ASP A 875 -16.03 -4.21 0.25
N LEU A 876 -14.85 -4.17 -0.37
CA LEU A 876 -14.14 -2.93 -0.70
C LEU A 876 -14.84 -2.07 -1.77
N TYR A 877 -15.43 -2.68 -2.80
CA TYR A 877 -16.17 -1.94 -3.82
C TYR A 877 -17.47 -1.34 -3.27
N GLU A 878 -18.02 -1.91 -2.21
CA GLU A 878 -19.19 -1.39 -1.50
C GLU A 878 -18.85 -0.44 -0.34
N ALA A 879 -17.60 -0.45 0.12
CA ALA A 879 -17.16 0.37 1.25
C ALA A 879 -17.24 1.89 0.97
N ASN A 880 -17.38 2.66 2.04
CA ASN A 880 -17.26 4.12 1.99
C ASN A 880 -15.77 4.51 2.02
N LEU A 881 -15.12 4.50 0.85
CA LEU A 881 -13.70 4.79 0.76
C LEU A 881 -13.38 6.28 1.01
N PRO A 882 -12.28 6.58 1.72
CA PRO A 882 -11.88 7.93 2.12
C PRO A 882 -11.46 8.86 0.98
N GLY A 883 -11.48 8.39 -0.27
CA GLY A 883 -11.14 9.19 -1.44
C GLY A 883 -9.71 8.98 -1.96
N LYS A 884 -9.04 10.05 -2.39
CA LYS A 884 -7.69 9.99 -2.97
C LYS A 884 -6.66 9.57 -1.90
N LEU A 885 -5.96 8.45 -2.15
CA LEU A 885 -4.75 8.07 -1.44
C LEU A 885 -3.55 8.51 -2.28
N ARG A 886 -2.55 9.14 -1.65
CA ARG A 886 -1.26 9.43 -2.27
C ARG A 886 -0.20 8.64 -1.54
N VAL A 887 0.58 7.86 -2.28
CA VAL A 887 1.68 7.06 -1.75
C VAL A 887 2.99 7.62 -2.29
N GLU A 888 3.98 7.82 -1.42
CA GLU A 888 5.29 8.32 -1.80
C GLU A 888 6.38 7.44 -1.16
N GLU A 889 7.37 7.03 -1.95
CA GLU A 889 8.60 6.47 -1.42
C GLU A 889 9.43 7.60 -0.79
N HIS A 890 9.90 7.37 0.43
CA HIS A 890 10.89 8.22 1.08
C HIS A 890 12.06 7.35 1.56
N THR A 891 13.28 7.71 1.17
CA THR A 891 14.47 7.03 1.69
C THR A 891 14.85 7.60 3.04
N ALA A 892 14.53 6.87 4.09
CA ALA A 892 15.06 7.06 5.43
C ALA A 892 16.19 6.06 5.66
N GLN A 893 17.44 6.51 5.70
CA GLN A 893 18.53 5.62 6.08
C GLN A 893 18.51 5.44 7.59
N LEU A 894 17.88 4.36 8.06
CA LEU A 894 18.06 3.89 9.42
C LEU A 894 19.52 3.41 9.53
N GLY A 895 20.33 4.13 10.29
CA GLY A 895 21.70 3.74 10.58
C GLY A 895 21.69 2.49 11.46
N TRP A 896 21.81 1.31 10.84
CA TRP A 896 22.10 0.05 11.53
C TRP A 896 23.57 -0.01 11.94
#